data_AF-A0A8C1E3D3-F1
#
_entry.id   AF-A0A8C1E3D3-F1
#
_cell.length_a   1.000
_cell.length_b   1.000
_cell.length_c   1.000
_cell.angle_alpha   90.00
_cell.angle_beta   90.00
_cell.angle_gamma   90.00
#
_symmetry.space_group_name_H-M   'P 1'
#
loop_
_entity.id
_entity.type
_entity.pdbx_description
1 polymer ?
#
loop_
_entity_poly.entity_id
_entity_poly.type
_entity_poly.pdbx_seq_one_letter_code
_entity_poly.pdbx_strand_id
1 'polypeptide(L)'
;MEKREEKELDELTLRLQRDGVSPEAPAEERELHLWRLLQRSEGSLTAVTEDLQTLRTQQASEMREVENYVEHIRNMLEERESLTAEYERDSEQLRAELALMKHQQDSQCKEVVEMLEQEGLAEISQSSASEQVAYLLVERVTLLERLEAAERKLDTQTLTGNLREVHLQEELDHMRHTLEDELRQQKENMKKGHSEELNRERIERQRLERDLEEASSRLAMAHKEIRHLTDELDLARKVQNSCVPDLQKTGEEVEQLKQEVDKLKQCDMVELQKAKERNERLDSEICVLRDRVRSLDTERRTLLKLVEQSKLSVDQGISVTLEHNKIHSTQGVGNNVNPDPSLDVEDEILHKRCRRESEDKDSRLRELERRLQKQQREHEELVERNEELEALLGEAQNAAKEEREQHECEIEGLQRKIKRHEEELSKRNCKKLEKNEEDQVRGTDSELSESIQERLKFLEGRLAEEKGWRKQLEVDLSVAKAALKTEKELMQRDHEELKKLRVEVQRLEVECRQGKTLNKNLTQIKGEKGILEEKVAQLERAQTRLQDNLTLQTENSRAEEDLRDSRGQVAELKSMVDKLRAELTRLEKEHNTLRDELMEKRRHVMQLQKELSEKAHERLQTDGERERLSLELLHVKQQLQYAKEQMPRASQEHTANHKPTAEDDGHCQLACVKSEMSKLHSTLEEERQLAGQHQLALQAQISEAQARAKAQDSLLQQKGEENKQLRQDLQRTQHLFTSAERELRYEREKNLDLKRHNALLEQEKIKKPYVSAPDSCVQN
;
A
#
# COMPACT_ATOMS: atom_id res chain seq x y z
N MET A 1 -36.46 26.24 51.95
CA MET A 1 -35.73 25.61 50.83
C MET A 1 -36.31 26.13 49.52
N GLU A 2 -37.62 26.38 49.47
CA GLU A 2 -38.31 27.56 48.92
C GLU A 2 -37.65 28.16 47.66
N LYS A 3 -36.63 29.01 47.77
CA LYS A 3 -35.90 29.62 46.62
C LYS A 3 -35.17 28.65 45.67
N ARG A 4 -35.20 27.34 45.95
CA ARG A 4 -34.90 26.26 44.98
C ARG A 4 -36.18 25.66 44.41
N GLU A 5 -37.10 25.23 45.27
CA GLU A 5 -38.42 24.68 44.90
C GLU A 5 -39.16 25.62 43.92
N GLU A 6 -39.15 26.92 44.18
CA GLU A 6 -39.71 28.01 43.35
C GLU A 6 -39.07 28.03 41.94
N LYS A 7 -37.74 27.88 41.86
CA LYS A 7 -37.00 27.83 40.58
C LYS A 7 -37.20 26.53 39.83
N GLU A 8 -37.24 25.41 40.55
CA GLU A 8 -37.52 24.10 39.99
C GLU A 8 -38.95 24.06 39.42
N LEU A 9 -39.91 24.77 40.06
CA LEU A 9 -41.27 24.98 39.54
C LEU A 9 -41.29 25.90 38.31
N ASP A 10 -40.52 27.00 38.30
CA ASP A 10 -40.37 27.88 37.13
C ASP A 10 -39.76 27.12 35.94
N GLU A 11 -38.70 26.33 36.16
CA GLU A 11 -38.04 25.52 35.13
C GLU A 11 -38.95 24.42 34.58
N LEU A 12 -39.74 23.75 35.44
CA LEU A 12 -40.78 22.80 35.01
C LEU A 12 -41.90 23.49 34.23
N THR A 13 -42.31 24.70 34.63
CA THR A 13 -43.34 25.47 33.93
C THR A 13 -42.85 25.93 32.55
N LEU A 14 -41.61 26.40 32.46
CA LEU A 14 -40.96 26.76 31.19
C LEU A 14 -40.78 25.52 30.28
N ARG A 15 -40.46 24.36 30.86
CA ARG A 15 -40.37 23.08 30.13
C ARG A 15 -41.73 22.66 29.55
N LEU A 16 -42.79 22.73 30.35
CA LEU A 16 -44.17 22.42 29.93
C LEU A 16 -44.62 23.34 28.79
N GLN A 17 -44.39 24.66 28.91
CA GLN A 17 -44.69 25.63 27.85
C GLN A 17 -43.93 25.32 26.55
N ARG A 18 -42.63 25.00 26.62
CA ARG A 18 -41.82 24.62 25.45
C ARG A 18 -42.27 23.32 24.81
N ASP A 19 -42.76 22.37 25.61
CA ASP A 19 -43.30 21.10 25.13
C ASP A 19 -44.77 21.23 24.61
N GLY A 20 -45.35 22.44 24.65
CA GLY A 20 -46.66 22.78 24.09
C GLY A 20 -47.83 22.77 25.08
N VAL A 21 -47.59 22.56 26.38
CA VAL A 21 -48.63 22.51 27.41
C VAL A 21 -48.89 23.91 27.98
N SER A 22 -50.15 24.35 27.97
CA SER A 22 -50.53 25.67 28.50
C SER A 22 -50.24 25.79 30.00
N PRO A 23 -49.78 26.96 30.51
CA PRO A 23 -49.67 27.18 31.95
C PRO A 23 -51.04 27.14 32.66
N GLU A 24 -52.13 27.40 31.94
CA GLU A 24 -53.51 27.33 32.42
C GLU A 24 -54.12 25.90 32.36
N ALA A 25 -53.37 24.91 31.84
CA ALA A 25 -53.83 23.52 31.75
C ALA A 25 -54.10 22.91 33.15
N PRO A 26 -55.11 22.02 33.29
CA PRO A 26 -55.42 21.37 34.55
C PRO A 26 -54.23 20.56 35.08
N ALA A 27 -54.12 20.45 36.41
CA ALA A 27 -53.01 19.77 37.07
C ALA A 27 -52.77 18.35 36.54
N GLU A 28 -53.84 17.58 36.37
CA GLU A 28 -53.83 16.22 35.82
C GLU A 28 -53.16 16.13 34.44
N GLU A 29 -53.37 17.10 33.55
CA GLU A 29 -52.76 17.11 32.21
C GLU A 29 -51.26 17.37 32.27
N ARG A 30 -50.85 18.32 33.14
CA ARG A 30 -49.45 18.67 33.37
C ARG A 30 -48.70 17.51 34.05
N GLU A 31 -49.31 16.87 35.04
CA GLU A 31 -48.78 15.68 35.72
C GLU A 31 -48.67 14.48 34.75
N LEU A 32 -49.67 14.23 33.91
CA LEU A 32 -49.62 13.20 32.88
C LEU A 32 -48.54 13.46 31.83
N HIS A 33 -48.28 14.73 31.45
CA HIS A 33 -47.16 15.07 30.58
C HIS A 33 -45.82 14.84 31.25
N LEU A 34 -45.63 15.30 32.49
CA LEU A 34 -44.40 15.09 33.26
C LEU A 34 -44.12 13.60 33.51
N TRP A 35 -45.14 12.80 33.80
CA TRP A 35 -45.00 11.34 33.92
C TRP A 35 -44.55 10.68 32.60
N ARG A 36 -45.17 11.05 31.47
CA ARG A 36 -44.75 10.56 30.13
C ARG A 36 -43.33 11.01 29.79
N LEU A 37 -42.92 12.22 30.20
CA LEU A 37 -41.58 12.74 29.99
C LEU A 37 -40.55 11.97 30.85
N LEU A 38 -40.86 11.71 32.11
CA LEU A 38 -40.05 10.89 33.01
C LEU A 38 -39.86 9.49 32.42
N GLN A 39 -40.96 8.78 32.11
CA GLN A 39 -40.91 7.42 31.57
C GLN A 39 -40.12 7.32 30.25
N ARG A 40 -40.20 8.35 29.38
CA ARG A 40 -39.36 8.45 28.18
C ARG A 40 -37.90 8.70 28.51
N SER A 41 -37.60 9.54 29.49
CA SER A 41 -36.21 9.82 29.91
C SER A 41 -35.56 8.62 30.60
N GLU A 42 -36.31 7.86 31.39
CA GLU A 42 -35.86 6.60 32.01
C GLU A 42 -35.60 5.54 30.95
N GLY A 43 -36.53 5.32 30.02
CA GLY A 43 -36.34 4.39 28.90
C GLY A 43 -35.19 4.78 27.95
N SER A 44 -34.96 6.08 27.77
CA SER A 44 -33.79 6.59 27.03
C SER A 44 -32.49 6.39 27.81
N LEU A 45 -32.52 6.49 29.15
CA LEU A 45 -31.35 6.29 30.01
C LEU A 45 -30.99 4.81 30.13
N THR A 46 -31.97 3.90 30.19
CA THR A 46 -31.71 2.45 30.15
C THR A 46 -31.13 2.05 28.80
N ALA A 47 -31.71 2.50 27.68
CA ALA A 47 -31.17 2.23 26.34
C ALA A 47 -29.71 2.73 26.20
N VAL A 48 -29.42 3.97 26.58
CA VAL A 48 -28.04 4.51 26.55
C VAL A 48 -27.11 3.76 27.51
N THR A 49 -27.61 3.21 28.62
CA THR A 49 -26.81 2.39 29.54
C THR A 49 -26.51 1.00 28.96
N GLU A 50 -27.48 0.40 28.25
CA GLU A 50 -27.33 -0.86 27.52
C GLU A 50 -26.36 -0.70 26.32
N ASP A 51 -26.51 0.36 25.53
CA ASP A 51 -25.57 0.74 24.45
C ASP A 51 -24.14 0.93 25.00
N LEU A 52 -24.00 1.62 26.13
CA LEU A 52 -22.69 1.85 26.77
C LEU A 52 -22.11 0.53 27.34
N GLN A 53 -22.95 -0.39 27.80
CA GLN A 53 -22.53 -1.71 28.25
C GLN A 53 -22.13 -2.62 27.08
N THR A 54 -22.86 -2.61 25.96
CA THR A 54 -22.47 -3.37 24.76
C THR A 54 -21.15 -2.86 24.19
N LEU A 55 -20.97 -1.54 24.08
CA LEU A 55 -19.72 -0.91 23.65
C LEU A 55 -18.53 -1.30 24.57
N ARG A 56 -18.74 -1.35 25.89
CA ARG A 56 -17.73 -1.85 26.84
C ARG A 56 -17.39 -3.32 26.62
N THR A 57 -18.38 -4.17 26.35
CA THR A 57 -18.11 -5.59 26.06
C THR A 57 -17.40 -5.79 24.72
N GLN A 58 -17.72 -4.97 23.71
CA GLN A 58 -17.03 -4.95 22.41
C GLN A 58 -15.57 -4.53 22.57
N GLN A 59 -15.31 -3.42 23.26
CA GLN A 59 -13.96 -2.97 23.59
C GLN A 59 -13.17 -4.07 24.34
N ALA A 60 -13.83 -4.82 25.22
CA ALA A 60 -13.22 -5.95 25.94
C ALA A 60 -13.00 -7.21 25.08
N SER A 61 -13.64 -7.38 23.92
CA SER A 61 -13.23 -8.37 22.91
C SER A 61 -12.07 -7.86 22.05
N GLU A 62 -12.17 -6.64 21.53
CA GLU A 62 -11.14 -6.02 20.70
C GLU A 62 -9.78 -5.96 21.43
N MET A 63 -9.77 -5.65 22.72
CA MET A 63 -8.56 -5.71 23.55
C MET A 63 -7.97 -7.12 23.65
N ARG A 64 -8.79 -8.16 23.84
CA ARG A 64 -8.33 -9.56 23.91
C ARG A 64 -7.81 -10.06 22.56
N GLU A 65 -8.41 -9.62 21.45
CA GLU A 65 -7.91 -9.93 20.12
C GLU A 65 -6.54 -9.27 19.89
N VAL A 66 -6.36 -8.01 20.29
CA VAL A 66 -5.04 -7.34 20.27
C VAL A 66 -4.02 -8.05 21.17
N GLU A 67 -4.42 -8.50 22.37
CA GLU A 67 -3.56 -9.29 23.27
C GLU A 67 -3.11 -10.61 22.60
N ASN A 68 -4.03 -11.35 21.99
CA ASN A 68 -3.72 -12.58 21.24
C ASN A 68 -2.78 -12.32 20.04
N TYR A 69 -2.98 -11.24 19.28
CA TYR A 69 -2.09 -10.87 18.18
C TYR A 69 -0.69 -10.49 18.67
N VAL A 70 -0.59 -9.78 19.80
CA VAL A 70 0.70 -9.45 20.42
C VAL A 70 1.41 -10.69 20.95
N GLU A 71 0.68 -11.65 21.52
CA GLU A 71 1.24 -12.94 21.95
C GLU A 71 1.74 -13.76 20.76
N HIS A 72 0.97 -13.87 19.67
CA HIS A 72 1.45 -14.52 18.45
C HIS A 72 2.73 -13.86 17.89
N ILE A 73 2.80 -12.52 17.88
CA ILE A 73 4.01 -11.79 17.45
C ILE A 73 5.20 -12.09 18.36
N ARG A 74 5.02 -12.22 19.69
CA ARG A 74 6.10 -12.63 20.60
C ARG A 74 6.61 -14.03 20.27
N ASN A 75 5.72 -15.00 20.09
CA ASN A 75 6.12 -16.38 19.76
C ASN A 75 6.93 -16.42 18.45
N MET A 76 6.50 -15.70 17.42
CA MET A 76 7.25 -15.58 16.15
C MET A 76 8.62 -14.89 16.32
N LEU A 77 8.80 -14.02 17.31
CA LEU A 77 10.09 -13.38 17.62
C LEU A 77 11.00 -14.34 18.42
N GLU A 78 10.46 -15.07 19.39
CA GLU A 78 11.16 -16.10 20.16
C GLU A 78 11.64 -17.25 19.26
N GLU A 79 10.82 -17.69 18.29
CA GLU A 79 11.20 -18.64 17.23
C GLU A 79 12.32 -18.09 16.34
N ARG A 80 12.30 -16.80 15.99
CA ARG A 80 13.36 -16.16 15.21
C ARG A 80 14.68 -16.11 16.00
N GLU A 81 14.60 -15.86 17.30
CA GLU A 81 15.75 -15.72 18.19
C GLU A 81 16.37 -17.07 18.55
N SER A 82 15.57 -18.12 18.74
CA SER A 82 16.08 -19.49 18.91
C SER A 82 16.81 -19.99 17.66
N LEU A 83 16.23 -19.80 16.47
CA LEU A 83 16.89 -20.11 15.19
C LEU A 83 18.17 -19.29 14.96
N THR A 84 18.19 -18.02 15.37
CA THR A 84 19.40 -17.18 15.29
C THR A 84 20.50 -17.75 16.20
N ALA A 85 20.16 -18.11 17.45
CA ALA A 85 21.09 -18.73 18.39
C ALA A 85 21.54 -20.14 17.98
N GLU A 86 20.78 -20.85 17.14
CA GLU A 86 21.21 -22.09 16.48
C GLU A 86 22.27 -21.82 15.42
N TYR A 87 22.01 -20.91 14.48
CA TYR A 87 23.01 -20.54 13.47
C TYR A 87 24.30 -19.95 14.05
N GLU A 88 24.22 -19.20 15.16
CA GLU A 88 25.40 -18.69 15.86
C GLU A 88 26.24 -19.83 16.46
N ARG A 89 25.61 -20.80 17.14
CA ARG A 89 26.28 -21.99 17.70
C ARG A 89 26.90 -22.88 16.62
N ASP A 90 26.18 -23.16 15.54
CA ASP A 90 26.69 -23.98 14.43
C ASP A 90 27.87 -23.28 13.74
N SER A 91 27.79 -21.95 13.60
CA SER A 91 28.90 -21.15 13.09
C SER A 91 30.12 -21.15 14.03
N GLU A 92 29.91 -21.16 15.35
CA GLU A 92 30.98 -21.30 16.34
C GLU A 92 31.62 -22.69 16.33
N GLN A 93 30.81 -23.75 16.22
CA GLN A 93 31.31 -25.11 16.08
C GLN A 93 32.16 -25.27 14.81
N LEU A 94 31.66 -24.81 13.65
CA LEU A 94 32.43 -24.85 12.41
C LEU A 94 33.73 -24.03 12.49
N ARG A 95 33.74 -22.89 13.19
CA ARG A 95 34.95 -22.11 13.47
C ARG A 95 35.94 -22.88 14.37
N ALA A 96 35.46 -23.60 15.37
CA ALA A 96 36.28 -24.44 16.25
C ALA A 96 36.85 -25.68 15.52
N GLU A 97 36.04 -26.36 14.71
CA GLU A 97 36.48 -27.49 13.88
C GLU A 97 37.54 -27.07 12.87
N LEU A 98 37.36 -25.92 12.19
CA LEU A 98 38.38 -25.37 11.29
C LEU A 98 39.66 -24.97 12.02
N ALA A 99 39.59 -24.51 13.27
CA ALA A 99 40.78 -24.23 14.08
C ALA A 99 41.52 -25.51 14.50
N LEU A 100 40.78 -26.56 14.87
CA LEU A 100 41.34 -27.88 15.21
C LEU A 100 42.03 -28.51 13.99
N MET A 101 41.37 -28.51 12.82
CA MET A 101 41.94 -29.03 11.57
C MET A 101 43.21 -28.29 11.16
N LYS A 102 43.25 -26.96 11.31
CA LYS A 102 44.48 -26.18 11.10
C LYS A 102 45.58 -26.56 12.08
N HIS A 103 45.27 -26.69 13.36
CA HIS A 103 46.26 -27.07 14.37
C HIS A 103 46.86 -28.47 14.11
N GLN A 104 46.05 -29.43 13.66
CA GLN A 104 46.50 -30.75 13.25
C GLN A 104 47.35 -30.71 11.96
N GLN A 105 47.00 -29.85 11.00
CA GLN A 105 47.82 -29.64 9.81
C GLN A 105 49.18 -28.99 10.19
N ASP A 106 49.18 -28.01 11.08
CA ASP A 106 50.41 -27.35 11.58
C ASP A 106 51.31 -28.31 12.36
N SER A 107 50.76 -29.28 13.10
CA SER A 107 51.56 -30.31 13.77
C SER A 107 52.17 -31.31 12.78
N GLN A 108 51.38 -31.79 11.81
CA GLN A 108 51.87 -32.65 10.74
C GLN A 108 52.95 -31.97 9.88
N CYS A 109 52.81 -30.68 9.59
CA CYS A 109 53.84 -29.92 8.90
C CYS A 109 55.14 -29.80 9.72
N LYS A 110 55.06 -29.67 11.06
CA LYS A 110 56.25 -29.66 11.93
C LYS A 110 56.94 -31.03 12.00
N GLU A 111 56.17 -32.11 12.09
CA GLU A 111 56.71 -33.48 12.03
C GLU A 111 57.47 -33.73 10.72
N VAL A 112 56.94 -33.26 9.57
CA VAL A 112 57.62 -33.33 8.27
C VAL A 112 58.88 -32.45 8.22
N VAL A 113 58.85 -31.24 8.78
CA VAL A 113 60.04 -30.37 8.92
C VAL A 113 61.12 -31.09 9.74
N GLU A 114 60.78 -31.63 10.90
CA GLU A 114 61.72 -32.30 11.81
C GLU A 114 62.32 -33.57 11.18
N MET A 115 61.53 -34.37 10.44
CA MET A 115 62.04 -35.52 9.68
C MET A 115 63.02 -35.10 8.57
N LEU A 116 62.68 -34.05 7.80
CA LEU A 116 63.56 -33.54 6.74
C LEU A 116 64.87 -32.97 7.32
N GLU A 117 64.84 -32.34 8.48
CA GLU A 117 66.06 -31.85 9.14
C GLU A 117 66.93 -32.98 9.72
N GLN A 118 66.32 -34.07 10.23
CA GLN A 118 67.03 -35.26 10.70
C GLN A 118 67.76 -36.02 9.57
N GLU A 119 67.15 -36.15 8.40
CA GLU A 119 67.76 -36.75 7.20
C GLU A 119 68.74 -35.80 6.46
N GLY A 120 69.06 -34.63 7.05
CA GLY A 120 70.00 -33.66 6.48
C GLY A 120 69.45 -32.82 5.32
N LEU A 121 68.16 -32.93 5.02
CA LEU A 121 67.44 -32.19 3.97
C LEU A 121 66.86 -30.85 4.46
N ALA A 122 67.53 -30.22 5.43
CA ALA A 122 67.15 -28.94 6.05
C ALA A 122 67.10 -27.73 5.09
N GLU A 123 67.54 -27.88 3.84
CA GLU A 123 67.40 -26.86 2.79
C GLU A 123 66.02 -26.84 2.14
N ILE A 124 65.26 -27.96 2.21
CA ILE A 124 63.89 -28.07 1.66
C ILE A 124 62.80 -28.12 2.74
N SER A 125 63.15 -28.20 4.02
CA SER A 125 62.17 -28.35 5.13
C SER A 125 61.08 -27.26 5.12
N GLN A 126 61.42 -26.02 4.72
CA GLN A 126 60.46 -24.90 4.60
C GLN A 126 59.91 -24.64 3.19
N SER A 127 60.24 -25.47 2.20
CA SER A 127 59.64 -25.40 0.85
C SER A 127 58.18 -25.89 0.87
N SER A 128 57.37 -25.57 -0.15
CA SER A 128 56.00 -26.10 -0.21
C SER A 128 56.00 -27.63 -0.31
N ALA A 129 54.95 -28.29 0.18
CA ALA A 129 54.84 -29.76 0.09
C ALA A 129 54.98 -30.30 -1.35
N SER A 130 54.55 -29.54 -2.37
CA SER A 130 54.78 -29.87 -3.79
C SER A 130 56.25 -29.78 -4.21
N GLU A 131 57.01 -28.83 -3.68
CA GLU A 131 58.45 -28.68 -3.94
C GLU A 131 59.28 -29.71 -3.15
N GLN A 132 58.89 -30.01 -1.90
CA GLN A 132 59.47 -31.09 -1.11
C GLN A 132 59.32 -32.44 -1.83
N VAL A 133 58.11 -32.79 -2.28
CA VAL A 133 57.85 -34.01 -3.05
C VAL A 133 58.61 -34.01 -4.38
N ALA A 134 58.68 -32.88 -5.09
CA ALA A 134 59.45 -32.79 -6.34
C ALA A 134 60.96 -33.01 -6.11
N TYR A 135 61.54 -32.44 -5.05
CA TYR A 135 62.95 -32.62 -4.70
C TYR A 135 63.22 -34.08 -4.30
N LEU A 136 62.40 -34.66 -3.43
CA LEU A 136 62.52 -36.06 -3.00
C LEU A 136 62.39 -37.04 -4.17
N LEU A 137 61.54 -36.74 -5.17
CA LEU A 137 61.44 -37.54 -6.39
C LEU A 137 62.70 -37.44 -7.27
N VAL A 138 63.31 -36.25 -7.38
CA VAL A 138 64.57 -36.08 -8.11
C VAL A 138 65.73 -36.79 -7.39
N GLU A 139 65.89 -36.59 -6.08
CA GLU A 139 67.01 -37.21 -5.34
C GLU A 139 66.82 -38.73 -5.21
N ARG A 140 65.58 -39.24 -5.22
CA ARG A 140 65.33 -40.68 -5.38
C ARG A 140 65.85 -41.22 -6.72
N VAL A 141 65.77 -40.45 -7.81
CA VAL A 141 66.32 -40.86 -9.12
C VAL A 141 67.85 -40.79 -9.11
N THR A 142 68.46 -39.70 -8.64
CA THR A 142 69.93 -39.58 -8.58
C THR A 142 70.57 -40.62 -7.66
N LEU A 143 69.91 -40.99 -6.56
CA LEU A 143 70.35 -42.06 -5.67
C LEU A 143 70.20 -43.44 -6.33
N LEU A 144 69.11 -43.72 -7.06
CA LEU A 144 68.97 -44.97 -7.83
C LEU A 144 70.04 -45.08 -8.92
N GLU A 145 70.29 -44.04 -9.70
CA GLU A 145 71.37 -44.00 -10.70
C GLU A 145 72.75 -44.25 -10.08
N ARG A 146 73.02 -43.69 -8.90
CA ARG A 146 74.24 -43.93 -8.11
C ARG A 146 74.32 -45.38 -7.61
N LEU A 147 73.21 -45.97 -7.19
CA LEU A 147 73.13 -47.34 -6.68
C LEU A 147 73.39 -48.35 -7.79
N GLU A 148 72.70 -48.24 -8.93
CA GLU A 148 72.98 -49.07 -10.11
C GLU A 148 74.42 -48.88 -10.61
N ALA A 149 74.97 -47.66 -10.54
CA ALA A 149 76.36 -47.37 -10.87
C ALA A 149 77.38 -47.81 -9.80
N ALA A 150 76.93 -48.30 -8.64
CA ALA A 150 77.74 -48.97 -7.63
C ALA A 150 77.66 -50.50 -7.80
N GLU A 151 76.46 -51.05 -8.06
CA GLU A 151 76.25 -52.46 -8.41
C GLU A 151 77.09 -52.85 -9.65
N ARG A 152 77.01 -52.05 -10.73
CA ARG A 152 77.85 -52.21 -11.94
C ARG A 152 79.37 -52.11 -11.70
N LYS A 153 79.81 -51.61 -10.54
CA LYS A 153 81.23 -51.63 -10.12
C LYS A 153 81.53 -52.86 -9.27
N LEU A 154 80.62 -53.25 -8.39
CA LEU A 154 80.73 -54.44 -7.56
C LEU A 154 80.86 -55.71 -8.43
N ASP A 155 80.05 -55.81 -9.49
CA ASP A 155 80.13 -56.86 -10.52
C ASP A 155 81.50 -56.94 -11.23
N THR A 156 82.35 -55.92 -11.11
CA THR A 156 83.69 -55.88 -11.74
C THR A 156 84.86 -56.11 -10.78
N GLN A 157 84.62 -56.37 -9.48
CA GLN A 157 85.70 -56.48 -8.47
C GLN A 157 85.78 -57.81 -7.69
N THR A 158 84.96 -58.82 -8.01
CA THR A 158 84.84 -60.08 -7.26
C THR A 158 85.98 -61.10 -7.50
N LEU A 159 87.23 -60.67 -7.77
CA LEU A 159 88.33 -61.56 -8.20
C LEU A 159 89.75 -61.20 -7.70
N THR A 160 89.98 -60.99 -6.39
CA THR A 160 91.36 -61.07 -5.84
C THR A 160 91.48 -61.51 -4.37
N GLY A 161 92.07 -62.70 -4.16
CA GLY A 161 93.18 -62.92 -3.21
C GLY A 161 92.94 -62.92 -1.69
N ASN A 162 92.63 -64.07 -1.11
CA ASN A 162 92.93 -64.36 0.30
C ASN A 162 94.44 -64.48 0.53
N LEU A 163 94.96 -63.93 1.64
CA LEU A 163 96.05 -64.52 2.46
C LEU A 163 96.40 -63.65 3.69
N ARG A 164 95.51 -63.64 4.70
CA ARG A 164 95.79 -63.08 6.05
C ARG A 164 95.08 -63.84 7.17
N GLU A 165 94.67 -65.06 6.84
CA GLU A 165 93.44 -65.76 7.25
C GLU A 165 93.58 -66.58 8.55
N VAL A 166 94.39 -66.09 9.50
CA VAL A 166 94.56 -66.72 10.82
C VAL A 166 94.51 -65.69 11.95
N HIS A 167 95.28 -64.60 11.86
CA HIS A 167 95.13 -63.52 12.85
C HIS A 167 93.88 -62.67 12.58
N LEU A 168 93.59 -62.42 11.28
CA LEU A 168 92.27 -61.95 10.89
C LEU A 168 91.18 -62.99 11.11
N GLN A 169 91.46 -64.27 11.37
CA GLN A 169 90.39 -65.23 11.73
C GLN A 169 89.92 -65.02 13.18
N GLU A 170 90.82 -64.66 14.11
CA GLU A 170 90.42 -64.28 15.48
C GLU A 170 89.68 -62.93 15.49
N GLU A 171 90.16 -61.93 14.73
CA GLU A 171 89.44 -60.67 14.54
C GLU A 171 88.12 -60.87 13.78
N LEU A 172 88.07 -61.73 12.75
CA LEU A 172 86.84 -62.09 12.02
C LEU A 172 85.90 -62.93 12.85
N ASP A 173 86.35 -63.78 13.78
CA ASP A 173 85.45 -64.54 14.65
C ASP A 173 84.92 -63.68 15.80
N HIS A 174 85.70 -62.71 16.29
CA HIS A 174 85.19 -61.68 17.20
C HIS A 174 84.21 -60.74 16.47
N MET A 175 84.55 -60.26 15.26
CA MET A 175 83.63 -59.51 14.40
C MET A 175 82.44 -60.37 13.96
N ARG A 176 82.56 -61.68 13.75
CA ARG A 176 81.44 -62.58 13.41
C ARG A 176 80.52 -62.76 14.60
N HIS A 177 81.04 -62.86 15.82
CA HIS A 177 80.19 -62.86 17.02
C HIS A 177 79.51 -61.50 17.21
N THR A 178 80.24 -60.39 17.05
CA THR A 178 79.69 -59.03 17.12
C THR A 178 78.63 -58.81 16.04
N LEU A 179 78.88 -59.22 14.79
CA LEU A 179 77.93 -59.16 13.68
C LEU A 179 76.78 -60.16 13.82
N GLU A 180 76.96 -61.31 14.46
CA GLU A 180 75.87 -62.25 14.76
C GLU A 180 74.97 -61.71 15.88
N ASP A 181 75.54 -61.07 16.91
CA ASP A 181 74.79 -60.39 17.96
C ASP A 181 74.15 -59.09 17.47
N GLU A 182 74.84 -58.29 16.64
CA GLU A 182 74.24 -57.14 15.94
C GLU A 182 73.14 -57.61 14.97
N LEU A 183 73.31 -58.71 14.25
CA LEU A 183 72.27 -59.27 13.37
C LEU A 183 71.12 -59.90 14.16
N ARG A 184 71.36 -60.43 15.37
CA ARG A 184 70.31 -60.86 16.32
C ARG A 184 69.56 -59.64 16.86
N GLN A 185 70.28 -58.62 17.33
CA GLN A 185 69.74 -57.36 17.83
C GLN A 185 68.96 -56.63 16.74
N GLN A 186 69.45 -56.59 15.51
CA GLN A 186 68.77 -56.06 14.34
C GLN A 186 67.55 -56.90 13.99
N LYS A 187 67.61 -58.24 14.04
CA LYS A 187 66.42 -59.09 13.83
C LYS A 187 65.38 -58.95 14.94
N GLU A 188 65.76 -58.69 16.18
CA GLU A 188 64.83 -58.38 17.27
C GLU A 188 64.27 -56.95 17.15
N ASN A 189 65.09 -55.97 16.80
CA ASN A 189 64.66 -54.59 16.59
C ASN A 189 63.72 -54.48 15.38
N MET A 190 64.02 -55.17 14.27
CA MET A 190 63.12 -55.30 13.12
C MET A 190 61.82 -56.03 13.50
N LYS A 191 61.87 -57.11 14.30
CA LYS A 191 60.65 -57.77 14.79
C LYS A 191 59.83 -56.89 15.73
N LYS A 192 60.46 -56.08 16.59
CA LYS A 192 59.78 -55.11 17.46
C LYS A 192 59.15 -54.01 16.62
N GLY A 193 59.92 -53.35 15.77
CA GLY A 193 59.43 -52.32 14.83
C GLY A 193 58.25 -52.82 14.00
N HIS A 194 58.36 -53.99 13.36
CA HIS A 194 57.29 -54.55 12.55
C HIS A 194 56.07 -55.02 13.38
N SER A 195 56.26 -55.39 14.65
CA SER A 195 55.16 -55.70 15.60
C SER A 195 54.46 -54.43 16.12
N GLU A 196 55.21 -53.35 16.30
CA GLU A 196 54.65 -52.02 16.59
C GLU A 196 53.91 -51.46 15.38
N GLU A 197 54.47 -51.60 14.18
CA GLU A 197 53.90 -51.20 12.89
C GLU A 197 52.57 -51.92 12.62
N LEU A 198 52.52 -53.26 12.82
CA LEU A 198 51.28 -54.04 12.79
C LEU A 198 50.25 -53.61 13.85
N ASN A 199 50.69 -53.12 15.01
CA ASN A 199 49.80 -52.57 16.03
C ASN A 199 49.28 -51.17 15.66
N ARG A 200 50.13 -50.31 15.08
CA ARG A 200 49.74 -49.00 14.52
C ARG A 200 48.72 -49.20 13.41
N GLU A 201 48.99 -50.08 12.44
CA GLU A 201 48.07 -50.43 11.36
C GLU A 201 46.73 -50.98 11.89
N ARG A 202 46.74 -51.83 12.93
CA ARG A 202 45.52 -52.30 13.59
C ARG A 202 44.71 -51.17 14.24
N ILE A 203 45.37 -50.21 14.90
CA ILE A 203 44.71 -49.07 15.55
C ILE A 203 44.14 -48.12 14.50
N GLU A 204 44.90 -47.82 13.44
CA GLU A 204 44.47 -47.01 12.30
C GLU A 204 43.26 -47.66 11.61
N ARG A 205 43.33 -48.96 11.35
CA ARG A 205 42.22 -49.74 10.78
C ARG A 205 40.99 -49.75 11.68
N GLN A 206 41.13 -49.98 12.99
CA GLN A 206 40.02 -49.91 13.94
C GLN A 206 39.44 -48.50 14.10
N ARG A 207 40.16 -47.46 13.68
CA ARG A 207 39.62 -46.11 13.54
C ARG A 207 38.84 -45.98 12.24
N LEU A 208 39.44 -46.31 11.10
CA LEU A 208 38.79 -46.24 9.79
C LEU A 208 37.52 -47.10 9.70
N GLU A 209 37.49 -48.27 10.36
CA GLU A 209 36.29 -49.11 10.46
C GLU A 209 35.15 -48.42 11.24
N ARG A 210 35.45 -47.70 12.33
CA ARG A 210 34.45 -46.90 13.07
C ARG A 210 34.00 -45.66 12.29
N ASP A 211 34.94 -44.95 11.67
CA ASP A 211 34.65 -43.76 10.88
C ASP A 211 33.76 -44.13 9.66
N LEU A 212 33.93 -45.33 9.10
CA LEU A 212 33.08 -45.91 8.05
C LEU A 212 31.68 -46.31 8.58
N GLU A 213 31.58 -46.93 9.76
CA GLU A 213 30.31 -47.28 10.41
C GLU A 213 29.48 -46.02 10.76
N GLU A 214 30.13 -44.96 11.22
CA GLU A 214 29.48 -43.68 11.48
C GLU A 214 29.02 -43.01 10.17
N ALA A 215 29.88 -42.93 9.16
CA ALA A 215 29.52 -42.40 7.84
C ALA A 215 28.33 -43.17 7.22
N SER A 216 28.33 -44.49 7.35
CA SER A 216 27.22 -45.36 6.90
C SER A 216 25.93 -45.08 7.68
N SER A 217 26.02 -44.81 8.98
CA SER A 217 24.89 -44.46 9.84
C SER A 217 24.32 -43.07 9.52
N ARG A 218 25.19 -42.06 9.32
CA ARG A 218 24.81 -40.71 8.85
C ARG A 218 24.11 -40.78 7.49
N LEU A 219 24.65 -41.55 6.53
CA LEU A 219 24.04 -41.78 5.22
C LEU A 219 22.67 -42.49 5.32
N ALA A 220 22.54 -43.49 6.20
CA ALA A 220 21.27 -44.18 6.45
C ALA A 220 20.21 -43.27 7.08
N MET A 221 20.60 -42.26 7.86
CA MET A 221 19.70 -41.22 8.37
C MET A 221 19.28 -40.24 7.28
N ALA A 222 20.23 -39.73 6.47
CA ALA A 222 19.90 -38.87 5.32
C ALA A 222 18.94 -39.56 4.33
N HIS A 223 19.12 -40.86 4.08
CA HIS A 223 18.19 -41.67 3.28
C HIS A 223 16.82 -41.94 3.94
N LYS A 224 16.62 -41.66 5.24
CA LYS A 224 15.28 -41.60 5.86
C LYS A 224 14.67 -40.23 5.65
N GLU A 225 15.44 -39.18 5.92
CA GLU A 225 14.99 -37.78 5.82
C GLU A 225 14.50 -37.43 4.40
N ILE A 226 15.28 -37.81 3.38
CA ILE A 226 14.89 -37.63 1.96
C ILE A 226 13.55 -38.31 1.65
N ARG A 227 13.23 -39.45 2.28
CA ARG A 227 11.93 -40.11 2.10
C ARG A 227 10.82 -39.38 2.85
N HIS A 228 11.04 -38.99 4.10
CA HIS A 228 10.07 -38.19 4.88
C HIS A 228 9.65 -36.93 4.12
N LEU A 229 10.63 -36.13 3.68
CA LEU A 229 10.41 -34.92 2.90
C LEU A 229 9.73 -35.21 1.54
N THR A 230 9.99 -36.36 0.92
CA THR A 230 9.30 -36.78 -0.32
C THR A 230 7.83 -37.12 -0.05
N ASP A 231 7.55 -37.88 1.01
CA ASP A 231 6.20 -38.25 1.41
C ASP A 231 5.37 -37.01 1.82
N GLU A 232 5.98 -36.05 2.54
CA GLU A 232 5.38 -34.75 2.86
C GLU A 232 5.11 -33.90 1.61
N LEU A 233 6.06 -33.80 0.67
CA LEU A 233 5.85 -33.09 -0.59
C LEU A 233 4.72 -33.69 -1.42
N ASP A 234 4.59 -35.01 -1.46
CA ASP A 234 3.50 -35.68 -2.17
C ASP A 234 2.16 -35.62 -1.40
N LEU A 235 2.16 -35.45 -0.07
CA LEU A 235 0.97 -35.09 0.69
C LEU A 235 0.54 -33.63 0.39
N ALA A 236 1.47 -32.68 0.43
CA ALA A 236 1.21 -31.28 0.10
C ALA A 236 0.66 -31.11 -1.33
N ARG A 237 1.19 -31.85 -2.31
CA ARG A 237 0.67 -31.90 -3.68
C ARG A 237 -0.75 -32.46 -3.77
N LYS A 238 -1.09 -33.49 -2.99
CA LYS A 238 -2.46 -34.04 -2.93
C LYS A 238 -3.43 -33.01 -2.35
N VAL A 239 -3.04 -32.30 -1.29
CA VAL A 239 -3.82 -31.21 -0.70
C VAL A 239 -4.00 -30.06 -1.70
N GLN A 240 -2.93 -29.61 -2.36
CA GLN A 240 -2.98 -28.58 -3.41
C GLN A 240 -3.96 -28.96 -4.53
N ASN A 241 -3.84 -30.17 -5.07
CA ASN A 241 -4.73 -30.67 -6.12
C ASN A 241 -6.19 -30.79 -5.67
N SER A 242 -6.46 -31.00 -4.38
CA SER A 242 -7.83 -31.00 -3.84
C SER A 242 -8.43 -29.60 -3.64
N CYS A 243 -7.59 -28.55 -3.58
CA CYS A 243 -8.01 -27.17 -3.36
C CYS A 243 -8.22 -26.38 -4.68
N VAL A 244 -7.55 -26.78 -5.77
CA VAL A 244 -7.71 -26.18 -7.11
C VAL A 244 -9.18 -26.06 -7.57
N PRO A 245 -10.08 -27.04 -7.36
CA PRO A 245 -11.48 -26.91 -7.79
C PRO A 245 -12.26 -25.81 -7.07
N ASP A 246 -11.96 -25.54 -5.79
CA ASP A 246 -12.66 -24.52 -5.01
C ASP A 246 -12.08 -23.12 -5.25
N LEU A 247 -10.77 -23.03 -5.53
CA LEU A 247 -10.15 -21.83 -6.10
C LEU A 247 -10.71 -21.50 -7.51
N GLN A 248 -11.08 -22.51 -8.30
CA GLN A 248 -11.73 -22.28 -9.59
C GLN A 248 -13.16 -21.76 -9.42
N LYS A 249 -13.99 -22.39 -8.55
CA LYS A 249 -15.36 -21.91 -8.26
C LYS A 249 -15.38 -20.47 -7.75
N THR A 250 -14.51 -20.14 -6.79
CA THR A 250 -14.42 -18.76 -6.26
C THR A 250 -13.94 -17.78 -7.33
N GLY A 251 -13.11 -18.20 -8.29
CA GLY A 251 -12.80 -17.43 -9.50
C GLY A 251 -14.03 -17.19 -10.39
N GLU A 252 -14.85 -18.21 -10.62
CA GLU A 252 -16.10 -18.13 -11.40
C GLU A 252 -17.17 -17.26 -10.71
N GLU A 253 -17.26 -17.30 -9.38
CA GLU A 253 -18.11 -16.42 -8.56
C GLU A 253 -17.65 -14.96 -8.61
N VAL A 254 -16.34 -14.71 -8.48
CA VAL A 254 -15.75 -13.37 -8.62
C VAL A 254 -16.00 -12.78 -10.01
N GLU A 255 -15.94 -13.58 -11.07
CA GLU A 255 -16.23 -13.10 -12.43
C GLU A 255 -17.72 -12.80 -12.65
N GLN A 256 -18.62 -13.55 -12.02
CA GLN A 256 -20.06 -13.24 -12.00
C GLN A 256 -20.33 -11.91 -11.26
N LEU A 257 -19.73 -11.71 -10.08
CA LEU A 257 -19.87 -10.49 -9.29
C LEU A 257 -19.33 -9.25 -10.03
N LYS A 258 -18.23 -9.36 -10.79
CA LYS A 258 -17.79 -8.27 -11.69
C LYS A 258 -18.86 -7.90 -12.71
N GLN A 259 -19.47 -8.89 -13.36
CA GLN A 259 -20.52 -8.66 -14.36
C GLN A 259 -21.78 -8.05 -13.76
N GLU A 260 -22.13 -8.34 -12.50
CA GLU A 260 -23.22 -7.67 -11.80
C GLU A 260 -22.87 -6.22 -11.42
N VAL A 261 -21.67 -6.00 -10.89
CA VAL A 261 -21.15 -4.65 -10.58
C VAL A 261 -21.10 -3.77 -11.83
N ASP A 262 -20.71 -4.31 -13.00
CA ASP A 262 -20.68 -3.55 -14.25
C ASP A 262 -22.07 -3.30 -14.86
N LYS A 263 -23.06 -4.17 -14.62
CA LYS A 263 -24.47 -3.89 -14.92
C LYS A 263 -25.02 -2.76 -14.03
N LEU A 264 -24.72 -2.80 -12.73
CA LEU A 264 -25.13 -1.76 -11.78
C LEU A 264 -24.56 -0.39 -12.16
N LYS A 265 -23.25 -0.29 -12.45
CA LYS A 265 -22.62 0.94 -12.96
C LYS A 265 -23.32 1.49 -14.21
N GLN A 266 -23.77 0.63 -15.12
CA GLN A 266 -24.48 1.04 -16.33
C GLN A 266 -25.89 1.59 -16.03
N CYS A 267 -26.59 0.99 -15.06
CA CYS A 267 -27.87 1.52 -14.57
C CYS A 267 -27.67 2.89 -13.89
N ASP A 268 -26.78 2.98 -12.91
CA ASP A 268 -26.49 4.21 -12.16
C ASP A 268 -26.09 5.36 -13.09
N MET A 269 -25.25 5.08 -14.10
CA MET A 269 -24.83 6.07 -15.10
C MET A 269 -26.00 6.58 -15.95
N VAL A 270 -26.96 5.72 -16.30
CA VAL A 270 -28.17 6.11 -17.05
C VAL A 270 -29.13 6.91 -16.17
N GLU A 271 -29.29 6.57 -14.89
CA GLU A 271 -30.11 7.35 -13.97
C GLU A 271 -29.49 8.72 -13.67
N LEU A 272 -28.16 8.78 -13.48
CA LEU A 272 -27.41 10.02 -13.34
C LEU A 272 -27.58 10.92 -14.57
N GLN A 273 -27.51 10.36 -15.79
CA GLN A 273 -27.69 11.14 -17.02
C GLN A 273 -29.12 11.68 -17.13
N LYS A 274 -30.14 10.86 -16.85
CA LYS A 274 -31.56 11.30 -16.77
C LYS A 274 -31.79 12.36 -15.68
N ALA A 275 -31.01 12.36 -14.61
CA ALA A 275 -31.04 13.40 -13.57
C ALA A 275 -30.42 14.72 -14.06
N LYS A 276 -29.26 14.67 -14.75
CA LYS A 276 -28.63 15.86 -15.36
C LYS A 276 -29.57 16.53 -16.37
N GLU A 277 -30.13 15.79 -17.32
CA GLU A 277 -31.04 16.36 -18.32
C GLU A 277 -32.26 17.03 -17.70
N ARG A 278 -32.82 16.46 -16.62
CA ARG A 278 -33.92 17.08 -15.86
C ARG A 278 -33.47 18.38 -15.22
N ASN A 279 -32.26 18.43 -14.66
CA ASN A 279 -31.69 19.64 -14.09
C ASN A 279 -31.45 20.72 -15.17
N GLU A 280 -30.90 20.36 -16.33
CA GLU A 280 -30.69 21.27 -17.46
C GLU A 280 -31.99 21.84 -18.03
N ARG A 281 -33.07 21.04 -18.06
CA ARG A 281 -34.43 21.50 -18.39
C ARG A 281 -34.92 22.52 -17.36
N LEU A 282 -34.79 22.22 -16.06
CA LEU A 282 -35.18 23.13 -14.97
C LEU A 282 -34.35 24.42 -14.96
N ASP A 283 -33.04 24.36 -15.17
CA ASP A 283 -32.17 25.54 -15.30
C ASP A 283 -32.57 26.42 -16.49
N SER A 284 -33.00 25.81 -17.60
CA SER A 284 -33.54 26.52 -18.77
C SER A 284 -34.87 27.21 -18.46
N GLU A 285 -35.81 26.53 -17.78
CA GLU A 285 -37.07 27.12 -17.31
C GLU A 285 -36.83 28.26 -16.32
N ILE A 286 -35.91 28.08 -15.36
CA ILE A 286 -35.49 29.11 -14.40
C ILE A 286 -34.92 30.34 -15.13
N CYS A 287 -34.15 30.16 -16.21
CA CYS A 287 -33.66 31.28 -17.02
C CYS A 287 -34.81 32.05 -17.70
N VAL A 288 -35.76 31.35 -18.34
CA VAL A 288 -36.93 31.95 -18.98
C VAL A 288 -37.82 32.69 -17.95
N LEU A 289 -38.03 32.10 -16.77
CA LEU A 289 -38.76 32.75 -15.68
C LEU A 289 -38.04 34.01 -15.18
N ARG A 290 -36.72 33.96 -14.99
CA ARG A 290 -35.90 35.13 -14.62
C ARG A 290 -35.99 36.24 -15.67
N ASP A 291 -36.00 35.93 -16.97
CA ASP A 291 -36.20 36.93 -18.02
C ASP A 291 -37.63 37.48 -18.09
N ARG A 292 -38.65 36.66 -17.81
CA ARG A 292 -40.03 37.16 -17.72
C ARG A 292 -40.21 38.09 -16.52
N VAL A 293 -39.62 37.79 -15.37
CA VAL A 293 -39.59 38.68 -14.19
C VAL A 293 -38.87 39.99 -14.52
N ARG A 294 -37.66 39.94 -15.11
CA ARG A 294 -36.93 41.14 -15.57
C ARG A 294 -37.79 42.02 -16.49
N SER A 295 -38.53 41.40 -17.41
CA SER A 295 -39.42 42.09 -18.34
C SER A 295 -40.60 42.75 -17.62
N LEU A 296 -41.29 42.02 -16.74
CA LEU A 296 -42.37 42.55 -15.91
C LEU A 296 -41.91 43.71 -15.00
N ASP A 297 -40.69 43.66 -14.47
CA ASP A 297 -40.12 44.76 -13.71
C ASP A 297 -39.76 45.97 -14.57
N THR A 298 -39.41 45.79 -15.85
CA THR A 298 -39.28 46.94 -16.78
C THR A 298 -40.63 47.54 -17.14
N GLU A 299 -41.64 46.70 -17.46
CA GLU A 299 -43.03 47.12 -17.68
C GLU A 299 -43.53 47.94 -16.47
N ARG A 300 -43.44 47.38 -15.26
CA ARG A 300 -43.80 48.04 -13.99
C ARG A 300 -43.08 49.38 -13.79
N ARG A 301 -41.77 49.46 -14.05
CA ARG A 301 -41.00 50.70 -13.93
C ARG A 301 -41.41 51.76 -14.98
N THR A 302 -41.83 51.37 -16.18
CA THR A 302 -42.37 52.32 -17.17
C THR A 302 -43.75 52.84 -16.78
N LEU A 303 -44.63 51.97 -16.26
CA LEU A 303 -45.96 52.36 -15.77
C LEU A 303 -45.87 53.30 -14.56
N LEU A 304 -44.96 53.04 -13.61
CA LEU A 304 -44.71 53.93 -12.48
C LEU A 304 -44.27 55.34 -12.94
N LYS A 305 -43.32 55.43 -13.89
CA LYS A 305 -42.90 56.72 -14.47
C LYS A 305 -44.04 57.45 -15.18
N LEU A 306 -44.93 56.74 -15.87
CA LEU A 306 -46.10 57.33 -16.51
C LEU A 306 -47.11 57.87 -15.48
N VAL A 307 -47.25 57.20 -14.33
CA VAL A 307 -48.08 57.66 -13.19
C VAL A 307 -47.44 58.84 -12.45
N GLU A 308 -46.10 58.92 -12.37
CA GLU A 308 -45.40 60.10 -11.86
C GLU A 308 -45.55 61.30 -12.80
N GLN A 309 -45.43 61.08 -14.12
CA GLN A 309 -45.66 62.11 -15.13
C GLN A 309 -47.12 62.61 -15.16
N SER A 310 -48.10 61.72 -14.97
CA SER A 310 -49.50 62.15 -14.91
C SER A 310 -49.84 62.91 -13.64
N LYS A 311 -49.23 62.57 -12.49
CA LYS A 311 -49.29 63.41 -11.26
C LYS A 311 -48.70 64.80 -11.49
N LEU A 312 -47.52 64.88 -12.11
CA LEU A 312 -46.88 66.17 -12.44
C LEU A 312 -47.71 67.04 -13.42
N SER A 313 -48.60 66.44 -14.21
CA SER A 313 -49.58 67.18 -15.04
C SER A 313 -50.88 67.56 -14.31
N VAL A 314 -51.12 67.02 -13.11
CA VAL A 314 -52.25 67.39 -12.23
C VAL A 314 -51.86 68.50 -11.24
N ASP A 315 -50.57 68.63 -10.89
CA ASP A 315 -50.05 69.66 -9.96
C ASP A 315 -50.09 71.11 -10.51
N GLN A 316 -50.67 71.37 -11.69
CA GLN A 316 -51.13 72.72 -12.07
C GLN A 316 -52.49 73.07 -11.43
N GLY A 317 -52.69 72.70 -10.17
CA GLY A 317 -53.96 72.82 -9.46
C GLY A 317 -53.82 72.85 -7.94
N ILE A 318 -53.89 74.06 -7.37
CA ILE A 318 -53.97 74.38 -5.94
C ILE A 318 -52.63 74.32 -5.17
N SER A 319 -52.29 75.45 -4.55
CA SER A 319 -51.11 75.67 -3.71
C SER A 319 -51.52 75.80 -2.23
N VAL A 320 -50.55 76.11 -1.35
CA VAL A 320 -50.69 76.35 0.12
C VAL A 320 -50.80 75.04 0.92
N THR A 321 -50.00 74.77 1.98
CA THR A 321 -49.20 75.64 2.87
C THR A 321 -47.76 75.11 3.08
N LEU A 322 -46.87 75.96 3.60
CA LEU A 322 -45.43 75.70 3.81
C LEU A 322 -45.08 75.39 5.29
N GLU A 323 -43.82 74.98 5.54
CA GLU A 323 -43.10 74.94 6.84
C GLU A 323 -43.43 73.77 7.80
N HIS A 324 -42.51 73.26 8.65
CA HIS A 324 -41.06 73.50 8.80
C HIS A 324 -40.29 72.29 9.37
N ASN A 325 -38.98 72.23 9.06
CA ASN A 325 -37.85 71.63 9.82
C ASN A 325 -37.61 70.10 9.90
N LYS A 326 -36.32 69.78 9.82
CA LYS A 326 -35.70 68.47 10.12
C LYS A 326 -35.46 68.32 11.62
N ILE A 327 -35.47 67.08 12.13
CA ILE A 327 -34.60 66.63 13.23
C ILE A 327 -34.36 65.10 13.12
N HIS A 328 -33.41 64.59 13.89
CA HIS A 328 -32.69 63.33 13.70
C HIS A 328 -33.51 62.02 13.68
N SER A 329 -32.93 61.03 12.98
CA SER A 329 -32.85 59.61 13.37
C SER A 329 -33.02 59.43 14.89
N THR A 330 -33.98 58.64 15.39
CA THR A 330 -34.00 57.17 15.30
C THR A 330 -35.39 56.55 15.51
N GLN A 331 -35.55 55.29 15.05
CA GLN A 331 -36.40 54.23 15.63
C GLN A 331 -37.93 54.38 15.64
N GLY A 332 -38.61 53.50 14.89
CA GLY A 332 -39.84 52.85 15.38
C GLY A 332 -41.04 52.76 14.42
N VAL A 333 -41.80 51.68 14.59
CA VAL A 333 -43.17 51.43 14.11
C VAL A 333 -43.39 51.45 12.58
N GLY A 334 -43.61 50.28 12.00
CA GLY A 334 -44.23 50.13 10.68
C GLY A 334 -45.67 49.60 10.78
N ASN A 335 -46.30 49.33 9.63
CA ASN A 335 -47.25 48.22 9.49
C ASN A 335 -47.58 47.91 8.02
N ASN A 336 -47.98 46.66 7.78
CA ASN A 336 -48.71 46.16 6.60
C ASN A 336 -48.08 46.34 5.20
N VAL A 337 -47.03 45.55 4.92
CA VAL A 337 -47.20 44.39 4.02
C VAL A 337 -46.53 43.19 4.70
N ASN A 338 -47.06 41.97 4.52
CA ASN A 338 -46.46 40.76 5.09
C ASN A 338 -45.02 40.56 4.56
N PRO A 339 -44.02 40.32 5.43
CA PRO A 339 -42.76 39.72 4.98
C PRO A 339 -43.02 38.24 4.67
N ASP A 340 -42.74 37.81 3.45
CA ASP A 340 -42.73 36.39 3.10
C ASP A 340 -41.44 35.74 3.66
N PRO A 341 -41.49 34.72 4.54
CA PRO A 341 -40.30 34.15 5.18
C PRO A 341 -39.32 33.43 4.24
N SER A 342 -39.63 33.35 2.94
CA SER A 342 -38.84 32.65 1.92
C SER A 342 -37.49 33.32 1.64
N LEU A 343 -37.45 34.65 1.54
CA LEU A 343 -36.30 35.37 0.96
C LEU A 343 -35.09 35.49 1.91
N ASP A 344 -35.31 35.68 3.21
CA ASP A 344 -34.21 35.68 4.21
C ASP A 344 -33.50 34.31 4.24
N VAL A 345 -34.25 33.23 4.03
CA VAL A 345 -33.71 31.86 4.04
C VAL A 345 -32.81 31.59 2.83
N GLU A 346 -33.17 32.09 1.63
CA GLU A 346 -32.32 31.93 0.45
C GLU A 346 -30.99 32.69 0.56
N ASP A 347 -31.01 33.94 1.02
CA ASP A 347 -29.79 34.74 1.16
C ASP A 347 -28.90 34.21 2.29
N GLU A 348 -29.49 33.74 3.40
CA GLU A 348 -28.74 33.05 4.46
C GLU A 348 -28.13 31.72 3.98
N ILE A 349 -28.81 30.96 3.12
CA ILE A 349 -28.26 29.74 2.49
C ILE A 349 -27.09 30.07 1.54
N LEU A 350 -27.21 31.14 0.75
CA LEU A 350 -26.12 31.61 -0.13
C LEU A 350 -24.92 32.08 0.70
N HIS A 351 -25.13 32.83 1.77
CA HIS A 351 -24.06 33.23 2.69
C HIS A 351 -23.42 32.03 3.40
N LYS A 352 -24.20 31.00 3.77
CA LYS A 352 -23.70 29.73 4.32
C LYS A 352 -22.87 28.95 3.29
N ARG A 353 -23.26 28.93 2.01
CA ARG A 353 -22.47 28.29 0.93
C ARG A 353 -21.16 29.03 0.69
N CYS A 354 -21.19 30.35 0.53
CA CYS A 354 -19.99 31.15 0.28
C CYS A 354 -19.00 31.09 1.46
N ARG A 355 -19.51 31.05 2.70
CA ARG A 355 -18.68 30.87 3.90
C ARG A 355 -17.94 29.52 3.86
N ARG A 356 -18.64 28.41 3.61
CA ARG A 356 -18.03 27.07 3.49
C ARG A 356 -16.98 27.02 2.39
N GLU A 357 -17.22 27.66 1.24
CA GLU A 357 -16.25 27.70 0.15
C GLU A 357 -14.98 28.51 0.51
N SER A 358 -15.10 29.52 1.38
CA SER A 358 -13.94 30.19 1.99
C SER A 358 -13.24 29.27 2.98
N GLU A 359 -13.98 28.67 3.92
CA GLU A 359 -13.45 27.75 4.94
C GLU A 359 -12.70 26.55 4.30
N ASP A 360 -13.17 26.04 3.16
CA ASP A 360 -12.50 25.03 2.34
C ASP A 360 -11.20 25.55 1.70
N LYS A 361 -11.20 26.78 1.15
CA LYS A 361 -10.01 27.42 0.58
C LYS A 361 -8.97 27.69 1.66
N ASP A 362 -9.38 28.22 2.81
CA ASP A 362 -8.53 28.47 3.97
C ASP A 362 -7.97 27.17 4.56
N SER A 363 -8.72 26.06 4.46
CA SER A 363 -8.24 24.72 4.84
C SER A 363 -7.24 24.15 3.85
N ARG A 364 -7.42 24.40 2.53
CA ARG A 364 -6.44 24.05 1.49
C ARG A 364 -5.16 24.89 1.59
N LEU A 365 -5.27 26.19 1.88
CA LEU A 365 -4.12 27.09 2.10
C LEU A 365 -3.30 26.62 3.30
N ARG A 366 -3.92 26.40 4.46
CA ARG A 366 -3.24 25.87 5.66
C ARG A 366 -2.59 24.50 5.43
N GLU A 367 -3.14 23.68 4.54
CA GLU A 367 -2.54 22.41 4.15
C GLU A 367 -1.34 22.57 3.20
N LEU A 368 -1.37 23.54 2.29
CA LEU A 368 -0.22 23.90 1.45
C LEU A 368 0.90 24.55 2.29
N GLU A 369 0.57 25.39 3.27
CA GLU A 369 1.52 25.97 4.23
C GLU A 369 2.24 24.89 5.04
N ARG A 370 1.51 23.90 5.57
CA ARG A 370 2.12 22.73 6.25
C ARG A 370 3.07 21.95 5.35
N ARG A 371 2.72 21.76 4.07
CA ARG A 371 3.57 21.07 3.09
C ARG A 371 4.83 21.85 2.79
N LEU A 372 4.72 23.16 2.58
CA LEU A 372 5.86 24.05 2.40
C LEU A 372 6.79 24.02 3.63
N GLN A 373 6.22 24.14 4.85
CA GLN A 373 6.99 24.02 6.11
C GLN A 373 7.59 22.62 6.33
N LYS A 374 7.03 21.56 5.74
CA LYS A 374 7.63 20.21 5.76
C LYS A 374 8.82 20.14 4.81
N GLN A 375 8.66 20.63 3.58
CA GLN A 375 9.72 20.68 2.57
C GLN A 375 10.87 21.61 3.00
N GLN A 376 10.59 22.72 3.68
CA GLN A 376 11.62 23.60 4.26
C GLN A 376 12.47 22.85 5.29
N ARG A 377 11.86 22.15 6.24
CA ARG A 377 12.58 21.31 7.21
C ARG A 377 13.32 20.13 6.58
N GLU A 378 12.76 19.52 5.54
CA GLU A 378 13.44 18.48 4.76
C GLU A 378 14.67 19.04 4.02
N HIS A 379 14.62 20.29 3.56
CA HIS A 379 15.79 20.98 2.99
C HIS A 379 16.80 21.40 4.07
N GLU A 380 16.36 21.87 5.23
CA GLU A 380 17.21 22.20 6.38
C GLU A 380 17.97 20.95 6.87
N GLU A 381 17.28 19.82 7.14
CA GLU A 381 17.92 18.55 7.50
C GLU A 381 18.83 17.97 6.37
N LEU A 382 18.71 18.45 5.13
CA LEU A 382 19.61 18.07 4.03
C LEU A 382 20.82 19.00 3.92
N VAL A 383 20.70 20.27 4.30
CA VAL A 383 21.84 21.18 4.44
C VAL A 383 22.71 20.76 5.61
N GLU A 384 22.12 20.51 6.79
CA GLU A 384 22.83 20.03 7.99
C GLU A 384 23.64 18.76 7.67
N ARG A 385 23.04 17.77 6.99
CA ARG A 385 23.74 16.54 6.57
C ARG A 385 24.83 16.76 5.54
N ASN A 386 24.72 17.77 4.68
CA ASN A 386 25.81 18.12 3.77
C ASN A 386 26.96 18.80 4.51
N GLU A 387 26.67 19.67 5.47
CA GLU A 387 27.69 20.28 6.35
C GLU A 387 28.40 19.23 7.22
N GLU A 388 27.67 18.25 7.77
CA GLU A 388 28.25 17.07 8.44
C GLU A 388 29.18 16.27 7.51
N LEU A 389 28.77 16.04 6.25
CA LEU A 389 29.58 15.31 5.27
C LEU A 389 30.82 16.10 4.82
N GLU A 390 30.72 17.41 4.65
CA GLU A 390 31.87 18.28 4.36
C GLU A 390 32.86 18.33 5.54
N ALA A 391 32.36 18.36 6.78
CA ALA A 391 33.19 18.27 7.98
C ALA A 391 33.93 16.92 8.06
N LEU A 392 33.23 15.79 7.88
CA LEU A 392 33.82 14.45 7.88
C LEU A 392 34.83 14.24 6.74
N LEU A 393 34.60 14.83 5.55
CA LEU A 393 35.58 14.84 4.46
C LEU A 393 36.82 15.67 4.82
N GLY A 394 36.64 16.81 5.49
CA GLY A 394 37.74 17.62 6.01
C GLY A 394 38.57 16.90 7.07
N GLU A 395 37.93 16.23 8.03
CA GLU A 395 38.58 15.40 9.05
C GLU A 395 39.38 14.25 8.39
N ALA A 396 38.79 13.52 7.45
CA ALA A 396 39.47 12.45 6.73
C ALA A 396 40.66 12.95 5.89
N GLN A 397 40.53 14.12 5.25
CA GLN A 397 41.62 14.74 4.49
C GLN A 397 42.77 15.21 5.39
N ASN A 398 42.46 15.71 6.60
CA ASN A 398 43.44 16.10 7.61
C ASN A 398 44.15 14.89 8.22
N ALA A 399 43.42 13.84 8.62
CA ALA A 399 44.01 12.60 9.13
C ALA A 399 44.99 11.99 8.11
N ALA A 400 44.57 11.87 6.84
CA ALA A 400 45.44 11.38 5.77
C ALA A 400 46.64 12.32 5.47
N LYS A 401 46.59 13.60 5.88
CA LYS A 401 47.72 14.53 5.80
C LYS A 401 48.68 14.33 6.97
N GLU A 402 48.16 14.15 8.19
CA GLU A 402 48.96 13.86 9.38
C GLU A 402 49.69 12.50 9.26
N GLU A 403 49.05 11.47 8.69
CA GLU A 403 49.71 10.20 8.35
C GLU A 403 50.89 10.38 7.37
N ARG A 404 50.70 11.21 6.33
CA ARG A 404 51.79 11.52 5.37
C ARG A 404 52.95 12.26 6.05
N GLU A 405 52.65 13.23 6.91
CA GLU A 405 53.67 13.99 7.64
C GLU A 405 54.41 13.12 8.68
N GLN A 406 53.72 12.16 9.30
CA GLN A 406 54.33 11.13 10.16
C GLN A 406 55.28 10.23 9.37
N HIS A 407 54.85 9.66 8.25
CA HIS A 407 55.70 8.81 7.41
C HIS A 407 56.88 9.58 6.79
N GLU A 408 56.73 10.86 6.45
CA GLU A 408 57.84 11.70 6.01
C GLU A 408 58.88 11.88 7.13
N CYS A 409 58.45 12.13 8.38
CA CYS A 409 59.32 12.18 9.54
C CYS A 409 60.02 10.84 9.86
N GLU A 410 59.34 9.71 9.65
CA GLU A 410 59.91 8.36 9.77
C GLU A 410 60.98 8.10 8.70
N ILE A 411 60.68 8.43 7.45
CA ILE A 411 61.59 8.30 6.29
C ILE A 411 62.86 9.14 6.51
N GLU A 412 62.73 10.41 6.93
CA GLU A 412 63.89 11.20 7.33
C GLU A 412 64.66 10.55 8.50
N GLY A 413 63.94 10.00 9.49
CA GLY A 413 64.52 9.31 10.63
C GLY A 413 65.37 8.10 10.22
N LEU A 414 64.92 7.34 9.23
CA LEU A 414 65.63 6.22 8.61
C LEU A 414 66.82 6.71 7.78
N GLN A 415 66.66 7.73 6.93
CA GLN A 415 67.77 8.34 6.18
C GLN A 415 68.88 8.86 7.12
N ARG A 416 68.50 9.49 8.24
CA ARG A 416 69.41 9.93 9.31
C ARG A 416 70.06 8.77 10.10
N LYS A 417 69.53 7.54 10.04
CA LYS A 417 70.20 6.33 10.56
C LYS A 417 71.17 5.77 9.51
N ILE A 418 70.71 5.58 8.27
CA ILE A 418 71.50 5.08 7.14
C ILE A 418 72.81 5.88 6.99
N LYS A 419 72.72 7.21 6.90
CA LYS A 419 73.90 8.09 6.78
C LYS A 419 74.91 7.93 7.91
N ARG A 420 74.44 7.70 9.16
CA ARG A 420 75.34 7.46 10.30
C ARG A 420 76.08 6.12 10.15
N HIS A 421 75.40 5.07 9.69
CA HIS A 421 76.04 3.78 9.44
C HIS A 421 77.02 3.84 8.24
N GLU A 422 76.71 4.59 7.18
CA GLU A 422 77.64 4.85 6.07
C GLU A 422 78.91 5.58 6.56
N GLU A 423 78.75 6.64 7.36
CA GLU A 423 79.86 7.36 7.97
C GLU A 423 80.69 6.46 8.91
N GLU A 424 80.06 5.59 9.71
CA GLU A 424 80.77 4.63 10.54
C GLU A 424 81.53 3.59 9.72
N LEU A 425 80.94 3.04 8.65
CA LEU A 425 81.60 2.08 7.76
C LEU A 425 82.81 2.72 7.07
N SER A 426 82.69 3.97 6.61
CA SER A 426 83.82 4.75 6.09
C SER A 426 84.93 4.93 7.13
N LYS A 427 84.58 5.28 8.37
CA LYS A 427 85.53 5.42 9.50
C LYS A 427 86.18 4.07 9.88
N ARG A 428 85.45 2.95 9.81
CA ARG A 428 85.98 1.59 10.02
C ARG A 428 86.94 1.15 8.92
N ASN A 429 86.73 1.58 7.68
CA ASN A 429 87.63 1.28 6.56
C ASN A 429 88.95 2.09 6.63
N CYS A 430 88.90 3.37 7.00
CA CYS A 430 90.12 4.19 7.17
C CYS A 430 91.06 3.60 8.24
N LYS A 431 90.52 3.17 9.39
CA LYS A 431 91.29 2.65 10.53
C LYS A 431 91.99 1.30 10.30
N LYS A 432 91.83 0.67 9.13
CA LYS A 432 92.51 -0.59 8.77
C LYS A 432 93.88 -0.39 8.10
N LEU A 433 94.29 0.84 7.80
CA LEU A 433 95.51 1.14 7.05
C LEU A 433 96.73 1.58 7.89
N GLU A 434 96.57 1.81 9.21
CA GLU A 434 97.55 2.55 10.03
C GLU A 434 98.24 1.71 11.13
N LYS A 435 98.32 0.36 11.00
CA LYS A 435 98.63 -0.51 12.17
C LYS A 435 99.61 -1.69 11.99
N ASN A 436 100.42 -1.73 10.93
CA ASN A 436 101.39 -2.81 10.70
C ASN A 436 102.85 -2.31 10.63
N GLU A 437 103.37 -1.87 11.78
CA GLU A 437 104.77 -1.52 12.11
C GLU A 437 104.84 -1.46 13.66
N GLU A 438 105.91 -1.85 14.38
CA GLU A 438 107.14 -2.61 14.05
C GLU A 438 107.75 -3.14 15.38
N ASP A 439 109.08 -3.29 15.46
CA ASP A 439 109.97 -3.35 16.63
C ASP A 439 110.28 -4.70 17.31
N GLN A 440 111.58 -5.07 17.27
CA GLN A 440 112.15 -6.23 17.94
C GLN A 440 113.66 -6.08 18.25
N VAL A 441 114.04 -5.99 19.53
CA VAL A 441 115.42 -6.02 20.08
C VAL A 441 115.36 -6.20 21.63
N ARG A 442 116.38 -6.59 22.41
CA ARG A 442 117.47 -7.60 22.33
C ARG A 442 118.36 -7.46 23.60
N GLY A 443 118.66 -8.53 24.35
CA GLY A 443 119.66 -8.43 25.45
C GLY A 443 119.99 -9.70 26.25
N THR A 444 121.26 -10.15 26.16
CA THR A 444 122.11 -10.82 27.19
C THR A 444 121.69 -12.16 27.85
N ASP A 445 122.43 -13.25 27.57
CA ASP A 445 122.12 -14.69 27.84
C ASP A 445 121.75 -15.18 29.27
N SER A 446 121.69 -14.33 30.31
CA SER A 446 121.07 -14.68 31.59
C SER A 446 119.75 -13.93 31.79
N GLU A 447 119.73 -12.64 31.48
CA GLU A 447 118.52 -11.84 31.37
C GLU A 447 117.64 -12.32 30.21
N LEU A 448 118.21 -12.91 29.15
CA LEU A 448 117.47 -13.61 28.11
C LEU A 448 116.67 -14.78 28.68
N SER A 449 117.12 -15.50 29.71
CA SER A 449 116.31 -16.62 30.22
C SER A 449 115.00 -16.11 30.84
N GLU A 450 115.06 -15.04 31.62
CA GLU A 450 113.87 -14.44 32.25
C GLU A 450 113.07 -13.59 31.25
N SER A 451 113.74 -12.79 30.41
CA SER A 451 113.11 -11.96 29.38
C SER A 451 112.48 -12.78 28.25
N ILE A 452 113.07 -13.91 27.83
CA ILE A 452 112.40 -14.86 26.93
C ILE A 452 111.22 -15.50 27.66
N GLN A 453 111.31 -15.81 28.96
CA GLN A 453 110.18 -16.37 29.70
C GLN A 453 109.05 -15.37 29.93
N GLU A 454 109.33 -14.07 30.07
CA GLU A 454 108.33 -12.99 30.08
C GLU A 454 107.76 -12.73 28.67
N ARG A 455 108.60 -12.71 27.64
CA ARG A 455 108.19 -12.62 26.23
C ARG A 455 107.29 -13.80 25.85
N LEU A 456 107.60 -15.01 26.33
CA LEU A 456 106.77 -16.21 26.18
C LEU A 456 105.43 -16.03 26.89
N LYS A 457 105.40 -15.68 28.18
CA LYS A 457 104.14 -15.41 28.91
C LYS A 457 103.27 -14.34 28.23
N PHE A 458 103.88 -13.28 27.69
CA PHE A 458 103.18 -12.23 26.95
C PHE A 458 102.62 -12.75 25.60
N LEU A 459 103.40 -13.56 24.87
CA LEU A 459 102.95 -14.19 23.63
C LEU A 459 101.88 -15.27 23.89
N GLU A 460 101.96 -16.01 24.99
CA GLU A 460 100.94 -16.96 25.47
C GLU A 460 99.65 -16.23 25.84
N GLY A 461 99.74 -15.09 26.53
CA GLY A 461 98.62 -14.20 26.84
C GLY A 461 97.95 -13.68 25.57
N ARG A 462 98.70 -13.07 24.65
CA ARG A 462 98.17 -12.62 23.35
C ARG A 462 97.60 -13.77 22.51
N LEU A 463 98.20 -14.97 22.58
CA LEU A 463 97.68 -16.16 21.89
C LEU A 463 96.39 -16.67 22.53
N ALA A 464 96.21 -16.51 23.85
CA ALA A 464 94.95 -16.80 24.54
C ALA A 464 93.86 -15.78 24.19
N GLU A 465 94.21 -14.49 24.13
CA GLU A 465 93.32 -13.42 23.66
C GLU A 465 92.87 -13.66 22.22
N GLU A 466 93.79 -13.93 21.27
CA GLU A 466 93.45 -14.25 19.88
C GLU A 466 92.60 -15.53 19.76
N LYS A 467 92.85 -16.55 20.61
CA LYS A 467 91.97 -17.73 20.70
C LYS A 467 90.58 -17.38 21.26
N GLY A 468 90.48 -16.35 22.09
CA GLY A 468 89.20 -15.78 22.57
C GLY A 468 88.46 -15.03 21.46
N TRP A 469 89.12 -14.05 20.84
CA TRP A 469 88.57 -13.28 19.71
C TRP A 469 88.15 -14.16 18.54
N ARG A 470 88.93 -15.18 18.20
CA ARG A 470 88.57 -16.16 17.16
C ARG A 470 87.30 -16.91 17.51
N LYS A 471 87.14 -17.38 18.76
CA LYS A 471 85.91 -18.05 19.22
C LYS A 471 84.71 -17.11 19.20
N GLN A 472 84.89 -15.86 19.62
CA GLN A 472 83.81 -14.86 19.58
C GLN A 472 83.38 -14.59 18.13
N LEU A 473 84.33 -14.37 17.21
CA LEU A 473 84.04 -14.21 15.78
C LEU A 473 83.34 -15.43 15.17
N GLU A 474 83.67 -16.64 15.61
CA GLU A 474 83.05 -17.89 15.16
C GLU A 474 81.60 -18.00 15.66
N VAL A 475 81.31 -17.57 16.90
CA VAL A 475 79.96 -17.42 17.44
C VAL A 475 79.19 -16.31 16.69
N ASP A 476 79.73 -15.09 16.60
CA ASP A 476 79.09 -13.96 15.93
C ASP A 476 78.74 -14.29 14.46
N LEU A 477 79.63 -14.99 13.75
CA LEU A 477 79.44 -15.43 12.37
C LEU A 477 78.37 -16.54 12.25
N SER A 478 78.21 -17.40 13.27
CA SER A 478 77.10 -18.36 13.34
C SER A 478 75.76 -17.69 13.62
N VAL A 479 75.72 -16.69 14.51
CA VAL A 479 74.52 -15.88 14.80
C VAL A 479 74.10 -15.08 13.57
N ALA A 480 75.05 -14.45 12.88
CA ALA A 480 74.78 -13.71 11.64
C ALA A 480 74.25 -14.63 10.52
N LYS A 481 74.77 -15.86 10.40
CA LYS A 481 74.22 -16.87 9.48
C LYS A 481 72.80 -17.29 9.85
N ALA A 482 72.51 -17.48 11.13
CA ALA A 482 71.17 -17.85 11.60
C ALA A 482 70.14 -16.73 11.32
N ALA A 483 70.50 -15.47 11.62
CA ALA A 483 69.66 -14.31 11.31
C ALA A 483 69.39 -14.14 9.81
N LEU A 484 70.41 -14.32 8.97
CA LEU A 484 70.26 -14.25 7.51
C LEU A 484 69.44 -15.44 6.95
N LYS A 485 69.45 -16.61 7.62
CA LYS A 485 68.55 -17.72 7.31
C LYS A 485 67.09 -17.33 7.59
N THR A 486 66.79 -16.85 8.80
CA THR A 486 65.40 -16.51 9.18
C THR A 486 64.84 -15.31 8.42
N GLU A 487 65.68 -14.34 8.03
CA GLU A 487 65.31 -13.23 7.15
C GLU A 487 64.97 -13.73 5.73
N LYS A 488 65.78 -14.64 5.16
CA LYS A 488 65.47 -15.28 3.86
C LYS A 488 64.14 -16.05 3.92
N GLU A 489 63.91 -16.82 4.98
CA GLU A 489 62.68 -17.59 5.20
C GLU A 489 61.44 -16.69 5.34
N LEU A 490 61.60 -15.49 5.93
CA LEU A 490 60.54 -14.47 6.00
C LEU A 490 60.27 -13.85 4.64
N MET A 491 61.32 -13.45 3.91
CA MET A 491 61.18 -12.95 2.53
C MET A 491 60.54 -13.95 1.57
N GLN A 492 60.67 -15.26 1.81
CA GLN A 492 59.92 -16.29 1.08
C GLN A 492 58.43 -16.27 1.43
N ARG A 493 58.08 -16.31 2.74
CA ARG A 493 56.68 -16.23 3.20
C ARG A 493 55.96 -14.99 2.68
N ASP A 494 56.59 -13.81 2.77
CA ASP A 494 56.05 -12.55 2.25
C ASP A 494 55.86 -12.60 0.71
N HIS A 495 56.77 -13.25 -0.01
CA HIS A 495 56.67 -13.44 -1.46
C HIS A 495 55.54 -14.40 -1.85
N GLU A 496 55.30 -15.46 -1.07
CA GLU A 496 54.16 -16.36 -1.21
C GLU A 496 52.83 -15.64 -0.92
N GLU A 497 52.78 -14.77 0.08
CA GLU A 497 51.59 -13.95 0.36
C GLU A 497 51.33 -12.91 -0.73
N LEU A 498 52.37 -12.25 -1.24
CA LEU A 498 52.27 -11.39 -2.42
C LEU A 498 51.87 -12.15 -3.69
N LYS A 499 52.09 -13.47 -3.81
CA LYS A 499 51.49 -14.29 -4.88
C LYS A 499 49.99 -14.46 -4.65
N LYS A 500 49.57 -14.90 -3.45
CA LYS A 500 48.16 -15.09 -3.07
C LYS A 500 47.34 -13.81 -3.28
N LEU A 501 47.81 -12.67 -2.77
CA LEU A 501 47.15 -11.38 -2.90
C LEU A 501 47.02 -10.92 -4.36
N ARG A 502 48.01 -11.21 -5.23
CA ARG A 502 47.91 -10.89 -6.67
C ARG A 502 46.84 -11.73 -7.39
N VAL A 503 46.67 -13.00 -7.02
CA VAL A 503 45.58 -13.83 -7.54
C VAL A 503 44.22 -13.32 -7.06
N GLU A 504 44.12 -12.92 -5.79
CA GLU A 504 42.87 -12.38 -5.24
C GLU A 504 42.48 -11.03 -5.88
N VAL A 505 43.44 -10.13 -6.08
CA VAL A 505 43.20 -8.87 -6.83
C VAL A 505 42.73 -9.16 -8.26
N GLN A 506 43.32 -10.14 -8.96
CA GLN A 506 42.84 -10.55 -10.29
C GLN A 506 41.42 -11.12 -10.26
N ARG A 507 41.05 -11.87 -9.21
CA ARG A 507 39.68 -12.38 -9.00
C ARG A 507 38.68 -11.22 -8.83
N LEU A 508 38.99 -10.30 -7.93
CA LEU A 508 38.20 -9.10 -7.64
C LEU A 508 38.09 -8.15 -8.85
N GLU A 509 39.13 -8.05 -9.68
CA GLU A 509 39.03 -7.33 -10.96
C GLU A 509 38.03 -7.98 -11.93
N VAL A 510 38.00 -9.31 -12.02
CA VAL A 510 37.06 -10.05 -12.87
C VAL A 510 35.64 -9.89 -12.36
N GLU A 511 35.41 -10.00 -11.04
CA GLU A 511 34.12 -9.72 -10.41
C GLU A 511 33.67 -8.27 -10.65
N CYS A 512 34.59 -7.29 -10.53
CA CYS A 512 34.31 -5.89 -10.84
C CYS A 512 33.96 -5.67 -12.33
N ARG A 513 34.63 -6.38 -13.26
CA ARG A 513 34.30 -6.37 -14.70
C ARG A 513 32.91 -6.96 -14.96
N GLN A 514 32.56 -8.08 -14.30
CA GLN A 514 31.23 -8.68 -14.38
C GLN A 514 30.15 -7.75 -13.82
N GLY A 515 30.37 -7.15 -12.64
CA GLY A 515 29.46 -6.18 -12.03
C GLY A 515 29.24 -4.93 -12.90
N LYS A 516 30.27 -4.46 -13.63
CA LYS A 516 30.13 -3.38 -14.63
C LYS A 516 29.27 -3.80 -15.83
N THR A 517 29.35 -5.05 -16.28
CA THR A 517 28.48 -5.58 -17.34
C THR A 517 27.04 -5.77 -16.85
N LEU A 518 26.84 -6.32 -15.65
CA LEU A 518 25.51 -6.47 -15.05
C LEU A 518 24.82 -5.12 -14.83
N ASN A 519 25.56 -4.08 -14.40
CA ASN A 519 25.01 -2.73 -14.29
C ASN A 519 24.60 -2.14 -15.66
N LYS A 520 25.37 -2.37 -16.74
CA LYS A 520 24.96 -1.97 -18.10
C LYS A 520 23.66 -2.65 -18.51
N ASN A 521 23.57 -3.96 -18.32
CA ASN A 521 22.36 -4.73 -18.63
C ASN A 521 21.15 -4.24 -17.80
N LEU A 522 21.35 -3.94 -16.51
CA LEU A 522 20.32 -3.36 -15.65
C LEU A 522 19.87 -1.97 -16.12
N THR A 523 20.78 -1.11 -16.58
CA THR A 523 20.41 0.19 -17.16
C THR A 523 19.66 0.05 -18.49
N GLN A 524 20.02 -0.92 -19.33
CA GLN A 524 19.29 -1.25 -20.56
C GLN A 524 17.87 -1.73 -20.24
N ILE A 525 17.72 -2.71 -19.34
CA ILE A 525 16.41 -3.26 -18.93
C ILE A 525 15.53 -2.17 -18.30
N LYS A 526 16.09 -1.23 -17.53
CA LYS A 526 15.35 -0.06 -17.01
C LYS A 526 14.87 0.86 -18.14
N GLY A 527 15.66 1.08 -19.18
CA GLY A 527 15.25 1.83 -20.37
C GLY A 527 14.16 1.13 -21.18
N GLU A 528 14.33 -0.16 -21.44
CA GLU A 528 13.32 -1.01 -22.12
C GLU A 528 12.01 -1.06 -21.35
N LYS A 529 12.07 -1.20 -20.01
CA LYS A 529 10.91 -1.10 -19.12
C LYS A 529 10.19 0.25 -19.29
N GLY A 530 10.90 1.38 -19.24
CA GLY A 530 10.29 2.71 -19.40
C GLY A 530 9.61 2.91 -20.77
N ILE A 531 10.18 2.32 -21.84
CA ILE A 531 9.57 2.30 -23.17
C ILE A 531 8.29 1.45 -23.20
N LEU A 532 8.23 0.35 -22.44
CA LEU A 532 7.03 -0.46 -22.30
C LEU A 532 5.96 0.24 -21.44
N GLU A 533 6.34 0.92 -20.35
CA GLU A 533 5.42 1.67 -19.50
C GLU A 533 4.71 2.81 -20.27
N GLU A 534 5.43 3.60 -21.07
CA GLU A 534 4.79 4.62 -21.91
C GLU A 534 3.98 4.01 -23.07
N LYS A 535 4.33 2.82 -23.59
CA LYS A 535 3.46 2.10 -24.54
C LYS A 535 2.16 1.62 -23.90
N VAL A 536 2.20 1.13 -22.67
CA VAL A 536 0.98 0.76 -21.90
C VAL A 536 0.13 2.00 -21.69
N ALA A 537 0.71 3.11 -21.22
CA ALA A 537 -0.01 4.36 -21.04
C ALA A 537 -0.60 4.91 -22.37
N GLN A 538 0.05 4.71 -23.51
CA GLN A 538 -0.51 5.04 -24.83
C GLN A 538 -1.70 4.14 -25.22
N LEU A 539 -1.67 2.85 -24.86
CA LEU A 539 -2.78 1.91 -25.08
C LEU A 539 -3.96 2.23 -24.16
N GLU A 540 -3.74 2.58 -22.90
CA GLU A 540 -4.78 3.03 -21.96
C GLU A 540 -5.46 4.33 -22.45
N ARG A 541 -4.67 5.30 -22.93
CA ARG A 541 -5.16 6.53 -23.59
C ARG A 541 -5.90 6.27 -24.91
N ALA A 542 -5.70 5.10 -25.55
CA ALA A 542 -6.42 4.69 -26.75
C ALA A 542 -7.71 3.93 -26.40
N GLN A 543 -7.67 3.05 -25.40
CA GLN A 543 -8.82 2.29 -24.90
C GLN A 543 -9.90 3.22 -24.34
N THR A 544 -9.51 4.20 -23.52
CA THR A 544 -10.43 5.24 -23.00
C THR A 544 -11.13 5.98 -24.13
N ARG A 545 -10.39 6.49 -25.13
CA ARG A 545 -10.98 7.13 -26.32
C ARG A 545 -11.93 6.22 -27.09
N LEU A 546 -11.63 4.92 -27.22
CA LEU A 546 -12.53 3.98 -27.89
C LEU A 546 -13.80 3.72 -27.08
N GLN A 547 -13.69 3.69 -25.75
CA GLN A 547 -14.82 3.58 -24.82
C GLN A 547 -15.70 4.84 -24.86
N ASP A 548 -15.10 6.04 -24.90
CA ASP A 548 -15.80 7.32 -25.06
C ASP A 548 -16.60 7.33 -26.39
N ASN A 549 -15.96 6.95 -27.50
CA ASN A 549 -16.63 6.85 -28.80
C ASN A 549 -17.78 5.82 -28.80
N LEU A 550 -17.62 4.69 -28.10
CA LEU A 550 -18.68 3.69 -27.96
C LEU A 550 -19.86 4.22 -27.13
N THR A 551 -19.60 4.93 -26.03
CA THR A 551 -20.69 5.56 -25.23
C THR A 551 -21.46 6.58 -26.07
N LEU A 552 -20.76 7.49 -26.75
CA LEU A 552 -21.37 8.45 -27.68
C LEU A 552 -22.17 7.76 -28.80
N GLN A 553 -21.70 6.63 -29.34
CA GLN A 553 -22.48 5.86 -30.31
C GLN A 553 -23.77 5.29 -29.71
N THR A 554 -23.73 4.74 -28.49
CA THR A 554 -24.92 4.21 -27.82
C THR A 554 -25.91 5.31 -27.39
N GLU A 555 -25.43 6.50 -27.02
CA GLU A 555 -26.26 7.66 -26.72
C GLU A 555 -26.96 8.20 -27.97
N ASN A 556 -26.25 8.30 -29.10
CA ASN A 556 -26.85 8.65 -30.39
C ASN A 556 -27.93 7.64 -30.83
N SER A 557 -27.67 6.33 -30.71
CA SER A 557 -28.68 5.31 -31.03
C SER A 557 -29.94 5.42 -30.16
N ARG A 558 -29.81 5.71 -28.86
CA ARG A 558 -30.94 5.96 -27.96
C ARG A 558 -31.71 7.21 -28.37
N ALA A 559 -31.02 8.32 -28.65
CA ALA A 559 -31.65 9.54 -29.15
C ALA A 559 -32.39 9.33 -30.48
N GLU A 560 -31.89 8.46 -31.37
CA GLU A 560 -32.60 8.06 -32.59
C GLU A 560 -33.83 7.18 -32.34
N GLU A 561 -33.91 6.49 -31.19
CA GLU A 561 -35.09 5.73 -30.74
C GLU A 561 -36.12 6.67 -30.10
N ASP A 562 -35.71 7.54 -29.16
CA ASP A 562 -36.57 8.58 -28.58
C ASP A 562 -37.19 9.50 -29.66
N LEU A 563 -36.42 9.84 -30.71
CA LEU A 563 -36.91 10.59 -31.87
C LEU A 563 -37.85 9.79 -32.77
N ARG A 564 -37.77 8.45 -32.80
CA ARG A 564 -38.72 7.58 -33.52
C ARG A 564 -40.05 7.49 -32.75
N ASP A 565 -40.00 7.27 -31.44
CA ASP A 565 -41.19 7.17 -30.60
C ASP A 565 -41.93 8.52 -30.51
N SER A 566 -41.19 9.61 -30.38
CA SER A 566 -41.75 10.97 -30.46
C SER A 566 -42.46 11.24 -31.79
N ARG A 567 -41.93 10.74 -32.92
CA ARG A 567 -42.60 10.83 -34.23
C ARG A 567 -43.87 9.97 -34.30
N GLY A 568 -43.87 8.80 -33.64
CA GLY A 568 -45.04 7.94 -33.47
C GLY A 568 -46.17 8.65 -32.73
N GLN A 569 -45.89 9.15 -31.53
CA GLN A 569 -46.85 9.91 -30.71
C GLN A 569 -47.42 11.13 -31.47
N VAL A 570 -46.56 11.87 -32.20
CA VAL A 570 -46.99 13.00 -33.04
C VAL A 570 -47.89 12.56 -34.21
N ALA A 571 -47.73 11.35 -34.75
CA ALA A 571 -48.62 10.81 -35.77
C ALA A 571 -49.98 10.37 -35.20
N GLU A 572 -50.00 9.77 -34.01
CA GLU A 572 -51.23 9.41 -33.29
C GLU A 572 -52.05 10.64 -32.89
N LEU A 573 -51.39 11.66 -32.33
CA LEU A 573 -52.04 12.94 -31.97
C LEU A 573 -52.61 13.64 -33.21
N LYS A 574 -51.93 13.60 -34.37
CA LYS A 574 -52.49 14.09 -35.64
C LYS A 574 -53.73 13.31 -36.06
N SER A 575 -53.69 11.97 -35.99
CA SER A 575 -54.84 11.11 -36.29
C SER A 575 -56.04 11.41 -35.36
N MET A 576 -55.80 11.69 -34.08
CA MET A 576 -56.84 12.11 -33.15
C MET A 576 -57.40 13.50 -33.47
N VAL A 577 -56.54 14.48 -33.78
CA VAL A 577 -56.95 15.83 -34.18
C VAL A 577 -57.78 15.80 -35.48
N ASP A 578 -57.41 14.98 -36.46
CA ASP A 578 -58.14 14.87 -37.73
C ASP A 578 -59.48 14.14 -37.58
N LYS A 579 -59.60 13.17 -36.65
CA LYS A 579 -60.90 12.61 -36.23
C LYS A 579 -61.80 13.68 -35.59
N LEU A 580 -61.27 14.44 -34.62
CA LEU A 580 -62.03 15.50 -33.95
C LEU A 580 -62.44 16.61 -34.92
N ARG A 581 -61.60 16.96 -35.90
CA ARG A 581 -61.96 17.86 -37.01
C ARG A 581 -63.11 17.29 -37.86
N ALA A 582 -63.06 16.00 -38.22
CA ALA A 582 -64.14 15.36 -38.96
C ALA A 582 -65.46 15.40 -38.17
N GLU A 583 -65.44 15.11 -36.87
CA GLU A 583 -66.61 15.21 -35.99
C GLU A 583 -67.14 16.63 -35.84
N LEU A 584 -66.27 17.63 -35.68
CA LEU A 584 -66.67 19.05 -35.69
C LEU A 584 -67.37 19.42 -37.00
N THR A 585 -66.80 19.09 -38.16
CA THR A 585 -67.45 19.39 -39.45
C THR A 585 -68.73 18.57 -39.71
N ARG A 586 -68.98 17.48 -38.95
CA ARG A 586 -70.26 16.77 -38.93
C ARG A 586 -71.27 17.52 -38.06
N LEU A 587 -70.90 17.88 -36.83
CA LEU A 587 -71.75 18.63 -35.90
C LEU A 587 -72.12 20.01 -36.44
N GLU A 588 -71.21 20.69 -37.16
CA GLU A 588 -71.50 21.95 -37.86
C GLU A 588 -72.56 21.77 -38.96
N LYS A 589 -72.52 20.67 -39.72
CA LYS A 589 -73.54 20.36 -40.74
C LYS A 589 -74.89 20.05 -40.09
N GLU A 590 -74.89 19.24 -39.03
CA GLU A 590 -76.10 18.89 -38.26
C GLU A 590 -76.72 20.14 -37.60
N HIS A 591 -75.90 21.05 -37.05
CA HIS A 591 -76.37 22.35 -36.57
C HIS A 591 -76.95 23.20 -37.72
N ASN A 592 -76.30 23.24 -38.88
CA ASN A 592 -76.79 24.02 -40.01
C ASN A 592 -78.16 23.50 -40.50
N THR A 593 -78.32 22.18 -40.68
CA THR A 593 -79.62 21.60 -41.06
C THR A 593 -80.70 21.86 -40.02
N LEU A 594 -80.39 21.73 -38.72
CA LEU A 594 -81.35 22.06 -37.64
C LEU A 594 -81.71 23.56 -37.60
N ARG A 595 -80.77 24.45 -37.95
CA ARG A 595 -81.07 25.89 -38.08
C ARG A 595 -82.02 26.15 -39.25
N ASP A 596 -81.81 25.51 -40.39
CA ASP A 596 -82.62 25.68 -41.59
C ASP A 596 -84.03 25.08 -41.39
N GLU A 597 -84.14 23.90 -40.77
CA GLU A 597 -85.43 23.33 -40.34
C GLU A 597 -86.18 24.25 -39.38
N LEU A 598 -85.49 24.82 -38.38
CA LEU A 598 -86.10 25.78 -37.44
C LEU A 598 -86.60 27.05 -38.17
N MET A 599 -85.86 27.55 -39.17
CA MET A 599 -86.29 28.66 -40.01
C MET A 599 -87.51 28.30 -40.87
N GLU A 600 -87.55 27.07 -41.39
CA GLU A 600 -88.71 26.57 -42.14
C GLU A 600 -89.96 26.45 -41.26
N LYS A 601 -89.83 25.88 -40.05
CA LYS A 601 -90.94 25.85 -39.07
C LYS A 601 -91.39 27.24 -38.66
N ARG A 602 -90.47 28.20 -38.47
CA ARG A 602 -90.80 29.62 -38.22
C ARG A 602 -91.61 30.23 -39.37
N ARG A 603 -91.24 29.95 -40.63
CA ARG A 603 -91.99 30.42 -41.81
C ARG A 603 -93.41 29.82 -41.86
N HIS A 604 -93.55 28.52 -41.58
CA HIS A 604 -94.85 27.87 -41.48
C HIS A 604 -95.73 28.47 -40.37
N VAL A 605 -95.16 28.77 -39.20
CA VAL A 605 -95.89 29.46 -38.11
C VAL A 605 -96.33 30.87 -38.52
N MET A 606 -95.47 31.64 -39.20
CA MET A 606 -95.84 32.97 -39.73
C MET A 606 -96.98 32.87 -40.77
N GLN A 607 -96.96 31.87 -41.64
CA GLN A 607 -98.04 31.65 -42.61
C GLN A 607 -99.35 31.29 -41.91
N LEU A 608 -99.33 30.35 -40.95
CA LEU A 608 -100.53 29.98 -40.19
C LEU A 608 -101.07 31.17 -39.36
N GLN A 609 -100.19 31.99 -38.80
CA GLN A 609 -100.58 33.23 -38.11
C GLN A 609 -101.22 34.24 -39.07
N LYS A 610 -100.70 34.36 -40.30
CA LYS A 610 -101.31 35.17 -41.36
C LYS A 610 -102.70 34.64 -41.72
N GLU A 611 -102.83 33.35 -42.03
CA GLU A 611 -104.11 32.72 -42.38
C GLU A 611 -105.15 32.83 -41.25
N LEU A 612 -104.72 32.75 -39.99
CA LEU A 612 -105.57 33.03 -38.83
C LEU A 612 -106.03 34.49 -38.77
N SER A 613 -105.15 35.45 -39.08
CA SER A 613 -105.51 36.87 -39.13
C SER A 613 -106.46 37.20 -40.29
N GLU A 614 -106.27 36.57 -41.45
CA GLU A 614 -107.16 36.71 -42.61
C GLU A 614 -108.55 36.11 -42.29
N LYS A 615 -108.62 34.88 -41.77
CA LYS A 615 -109.88 34.25 -41.33
C LYS A 615 -110.57 34.99 -40.17
N ALA A 616 -109.81 35.65 -39.30
CA ALA A 616 -110.39 36.53 -38.26
C ALA A 616 -110.98 37.80 -38.87
N HIS A 617 -110.36 38.37 -39.90
CA HIS A 617 -110.86 39.54 -40.60
C HIS A 617 -112.09 39.21 -41.47
N GLU A 618 -112.10 38.06 -42.16
CA GLU A 618 -113.27 37.50 -42.85
C GLU A 618 -114.44 37.23 -41.88
N ARG A 619 -114.16 36.71 -40.67
CA ARG A 619 -115.16 36.59 -39.62
C ARG A 619 -115.72 37.95 -39.21
N LEU A 620 -114.87 38.93 -38.90
CA LEU A 620 -115.33 40.27 -38.53
C LEU A 620 -116.14 40.96 -39.64
N GLN A 621 -115.78 40.75 -40.92
CA GLN A 621 -116.56 41.24 -42.06
C GLN A 621 -117.91 40.51 -42.15
N THR A 622 -117.95 39.19 -42.11
CA THR A 622 -119.21 38.42 -42.18
C THR A 622 -120.07 38.50 -40.91
N ASP A 623 -119.49 38.82 -39.76
CA ASP A 623 -120.20 39.18 -38.53
C ASP A 623 -120.79 40.60 -38.66
N GLY A 624 -120.03 41.58 -39.18
CA GLY A 624 -120.55 42.92 -39.47
C GLY A 624 -121.63 42.96 -40.57
N GLU A 625 -121.50 42.14 -41.60
CA GLU A 625 -122.57 41.91 -42.58
C GLU A 625 -123.77 41.21 -41.95
N ARG A 626 -123.56 40.23 -41.05
CA ARG A 626 -124.64 39.60 -40.29
C ARG A 626 -125.29 40.58 -39.30
N GLU A 627 -124.58 41.52 -38.71
CA GLU A 627 -125.16 42.59 -37.88
C GLU A 627 -125.96 43.56 -38.74
N ARG A 628 -125.45 43.98 -39.91
CA ARG A 628 -126.20 44.82 -40.85
C ARG A 628 -127.47 44.11 -41.34
N LEU A 629 -127.36 42.85 -41.76
CA LEU A 629 -128.49 42.00 -42.16
C LEU A 629 -129.41 41.67 -40.97
N SER A 630 -128.91 41.65 -39.74
CA SER A 630 -129.70 41.48 -38.52
C SER A 630 -130.48 42.74 -38.17
N LEU A 631 -129.92 43.94 -38.42
CA LEU A 631 -130.62 45.22 -38.30
C LEU A 631 -131.64 45.41 -39.43
N GLU A 632 -131.31 45.02 -40.66
CA GLU A 632 -132.28 44.93 -41.76
C GLU A 632 -133.38 43.91 -41.44
N LEU A 633 -133.04 42.73 -40.90
CA LEU A 633 -134.01 41.77 -40.38
C LEU A 633 -134.77 42.26 -39.15
N LEU A 634 -134.22 43.15 -38.32
CA LEU A 634 -134.92 43.75 -37.19
C LEU A 634 -135.95 44.76 -37.70
N HIS A 635 -135.59 45.56 -38.70
CA HIS A 635 -136.49 46.48 -39.38
C HIS A 635 -137.61 45.73 -40.12
N VAL A 636 -137.25 44.68 -40.88
CA VAL A 636 -138.22 43.77 -41.52
C VAL A 636 -139.05 43.01 -40.48
N LYS A 637 -138.49 42.62 -39.32
CA LYS A 637 -139.26 42.03 -38.20
C LYS A 637 -140.17 43.04 -37.52
N GLN A 638 -139.81 44.32 -37.42
CA GLN A 638 -140.73 45.37 -36.94
C GLN A 638 -141.90 45.55 -37.91
N GLN A 639 -141.63 45.52 -39.22
CA GLN A 639 -142.68 45.48 -40.26
C GLN A 639 -143.53 44.19 -40.17
N LEU A 640 -142.92 43.03 -39.88
CA LEU A 640 -143.62 41.74 -39.73
C LEU A 640 -144.34 41.54 -38.39
N GLN A 641 -143.92 42.21 -37.32
CA GLN A 641 -144.60 42.21 -36.02
C GLN A 641 -145.93 42.98 -36.10
N TYR A 642 -146.06 43.93 -37.02
CA TYR A 642 -147.35 44.53 -37.38
C TYR A 642 -148.25 43.58 -38.20
N ALA A 643 -147.71 42.45 -38.70
CA ALA A 643 -148.35 41.62 -39.72
C ALA A 643 -148.52 40.13 -39.33
N LYS A 644 -148.19 39.72 -38.09
CA LYS A 644 -148.35 38.31 -37.66
C LYS A 644 -148.47 38.10 -36.14
N GLU A 645 -149.66 38.35 -35.62
CA GLU A 645 -150.14 37.66 -34.42
C GLU A 645 -150.45 36.18 -34.76
N GLN A 646 -149.48 35.27 -34.59
CA GLN A 646 -149.71 33.89 -34.14
C GLN A 646 -148.42 33.10 -33.84
N MET A 647 -148.53 32.21 -32.85
CA MET A 647 -147.50 31.49 -32.08
C MET A 647 -147.25 30.05 -32.65
N PRO A 648 -146.47 29.13 -32.01
CA PRO A 648 -145.05 29.21 -31.57
C PRO A 648 -144.21 27.89 -31.72
N ARG A 649 -142.87 27.95 -31.48
CA ARG A 649 -141.95 26.81 -31.05
C ARG A 649 -141.82 25.62 -32.04
N ALA A 650 -140.93 24.60 -31.90
CA ALA A 650 -139.87 24.20 -30.93
C ALA A 650 -138.67 23.55 -31.72
N SER A 651 -137.38 23.68 -31.35
CA SER A 651 -136.53 22.89 -30.41
C SER A 651 -135.87 21.58 -30.93
N GLN A 652 -134.53 21.46 -30.72
CA GLN A 652 -133.71 20.22 -30.47
C GLN A 652 -133.51 19.21 -31.66
N GLU A 653 -132.51 18.28 -31.74
CA GLU A 653 -131.48 17.75 -30.79
C GLU A 653 -130.33 16.92 -31.45
N HIS A 654 -129.20 16.64 -30.73
CA HIS A 654 -128.29 15.43 -30.74
C HIS A 654 -127.67 14.87 -32.08
N THR A 655 -126.79 13.84 -32.25
CA THR A 655 -125.82 12.93 -31.50
C THR A 655 -124.90 12.20 -32.58
N ALA A 656 -123.92 11.29 -32.36
CA ALA A 656 -122.77 11.12 -31.42
C ALA A 656 -121.90 9.86 -31.83
N ASN A 657 -120.73 9.61 -31.17
CA ASN A 657 -119.83 8.41 -31.25
C ASN A 657 -119.01 8.18 -32.56
N HIS A 658 -117.87 7.44 -32.62
CA HIS A 658 -117.43 6.18 -31.96
C HIS A 658 -115.91 6.06 -31.56
N LYS A 659 -115.45 4.84 -31.17
CA LYS A 659 -114.18 4.37 -30.52
C LYS A 659 -113.68 3.07 -31.28
N PRO A 660 -112.75 2.16 -30.84
CA PRO A 660 -111.72 2.10 -29.75
C PRO A 660 -110.36 1.37 -30.10
N THR A 661 -109.48 1.12 -29.09
CA THR A 661 -108.50 -0.03 -28.89
C THR A 661 -107.36 -0.31 -29.93
N ALA A 662 -106.10 -0.70 -29.66
CA ALA A 662 -105.29 -1.15 -28.48
C ALA A 662 -105.60 -2.56 -27.89
N GLU A 663 -104.72 -3.33 -27.23
CA GLU A 663 -103.28 -3.25 -26.85
C GLU A 663 -102.48 -4.43 -27.55
N ASP A 664 -101.33 -5.06 -27.18
CA ASP A 664 -100.24 -5.02 -26.16
C ASP A 664 -98.98 -5.83 -26.67
N ASP A 665 -97.76 -5.66 -26.13
CA ASP A 665 -96.59 -6.61 -26.25
C ASP A 665 -95.45 -6.32 -25.22
N GLY A 666 -95.16 -7.22 -24.25
CA GLY A 666 -94.40 -6.81 -23.05
C GLY A 666 -93.67 -7.85 -22.17
N HIS A 667 -93.24 -9.02 -22.66
CA HIS A 667 -92.67 -10.08 -21.78
C HIS A 667 -91.25 -10.61 -22.08
N CYS A 668 -90.58 -10.22 -23.17
CA CYS A 668 -89.25 -10.77 -23.49
C CYS A 668 -88.04 -10.10 -22.79
N GLN A 669 -88.16 -8.87 -22.29
CA GLN A 669 -86.99 -8.09 -21.85
C GLN A 669 -86.39 -8.53 -20.49
N LEU A 670 -87.22 -8.97 -19.54
CA LEU A 670 -86.80 -9.23 -18.15
C LEU A 670 -85.82 -10.42 -18.02
N ALA A 671 -85.83 -11.35 -18.98
CA ALA A 671 -84.95 -12.53 -18.98
C ALA A 671 -83.52 -12.18 -19.42
N CYS A 672 -83.36 -11.32 -20.43
CA CYS A 672 -82.05 -10.87 -20.93
C CYS A 672 -81.26 -10.15 -19.84
N VAL A 673 -81.88 -9.15 -19.20
CA VAL A 673 -81.27 -8.34 -18.13
C VAL A 673 -80.78 -9.21 -16.97
N LYS A 674 -81.49 -10.28 -16.60
CA LYS A 674 -81.03 -11.22 -15.57
C LYS A 674 -79.78 -12.01 -15.99
N SER A 675 -79.67 -12.43 -17.25
CA SER A 675 -78.48 -13.11 -17.76
C SER A 675 -77.27 -12.19 -17.81
N GLU A 676 -77.47 -10.93 -18.20
CA GLU A 676 -76.43 -9.90 -18.26
C GLU A 676 -75.93 -9.52 -16.86
N MET A 677 -76.83 -9.31 -15.89
CA MET A 677 -76.48 -9.05 -14.49
C MET A 677 -75.64 -10.18 -13.88
N SER A 678 -75.95 -11.46 -14.16
CA SER A 678 -75.14 -12.59 -13.67
C SER A 678 -73.73 -12.63 -14.29
N LYS A 679 -73.57 -12.26 -15.57
CA LYS A 679 -72.25 -12.17 -16.23
C LYS A 679 -71.41 -11.03 -15.67
N LEU A 680 -72.03 -9.86 -15.50
CA LEU A 680 -71.40 -8.69 -14.88
C LEU A 680 -71.00 -8.96 -13.42
N HIS A 681 -71.77 -9.77 -12.70
CA HIS A 681 -71.40 -10.16 -11.34
C HIS A 681 -70.20 -11.12 -11.30
N SER A 682 -70.10 -12.09 -12.21
CA SER A 682 -68.93 -12.99 -12.33
C SER A 682 -67.66 -12.19 -12.63
N THR A 683 -67.69 -11.36 -13.68
CA THR A 683 -66.54 -10.53 -14.07
C THR A 683 -66.12 -9.55 -12.98
N LEU A 684 -67.07 -8.96 -12.21
CA LEU A 684 -66.74 -8.13 -11.06
C LEU A 684 -66.02 -8.92 -9.94
N GLU A 685 -66.39 -10.17 -9.70
CA GLU A 685 -65.78 -11.01 -8.67
C GLU A 685 -64.41 -11.57 -9.11
N GLU A 686 -64.24 -11.82 -10.41
CA GLU A 686 -62.96 -12.17 -11.04
C GLU A 686 -61.97 -10.98 -10.97
N GLU A 687 -62.39 -9.77 -11.34
CA GLU A 687 -61.60 -8.53 -11.20
C GLU A 687 -61.19 -8.28 -9.74
N ARG A 688 -62.09 -8.51 -8.77
CA ARG A 688 -61.78 -8.43 -7.33
C ARG A 688 -60.70 -9.42 -6.90
N GLN A 689 -60.75 -10.64 -7.40
CA GLN A 689 -59.73 -11.66 -7.09
C GLN A 689 -58.38 -11.32 -7.72
N LEU A 690 -58.36 -10.83 -8.98
CA LEU A 690 -57.15 -10.36 -9.65
C LEU A 690 -56.53 -9.14 -8.95
N ALA A 691 -57.34 -8.17 -8.53
CA ALA A 691 -56.89 -7.02 -7.76
C ALA A 691 -56.27 -7.44 -6.41
N GLY A 692 -56.89 -8.40 -5.70
CA GLY A 692 -56.34 -8.97 -4.47
C GLY A 692 -55.01 -9.71 -4.67
N GLN A 693 -54.89 -10.50 -5.75
CA GLN A 693 -53.63 -11.15 -6.13
C GLN A 693 -52.54 -10.13 -6.48
N HIS A 694 -52.88 -9.07 -7.22
CA HIS A 694 -51.95 -8.00 -7.56
C HIS A 694 -51.48 -7.22 -6.33
N GLN A 695 -52.39 -6.92 -5.39
CA GLN A 695 -52.05 -6.29 -4.11
C GLN A 695 -51.09 -7.14 -3.28
N LEU A 696 -51.29 -8.46 -3.23
CA LEU A 696 -50.37 -9.39 -2.55
C LEU A 696 -49.00 -9.47 -3.25
N ALA A 697 -48.96 -9.46 -4.58
CA ALA A 697 -47.71 -9.44 -5.36
C ALA A 697 -46.91 -8.15 -5.12
N LEU A 698 -47.57 -6.99 -5.12
CA LEU A 698 -46.95 -5.70 -4.77
C LEU A 698 -46.45 -5.70 -3.32
N GLN A 699 -47.23 -6.23 -2.37
CA GLN A 699 -46.80 -6.33 -0.97
C GLN A 699 -45.58 -7.23 -0.80
N ALA A 700 -45.48 -8.32 -1.56
CA ALA A 700 -44.29 -9.17 -1.60
C ALA A 700 -43.07 -8.43 -2.15
N GLN A 701 -43.20 -7.73 -3.29
CA GLN A 701 -42.12 -6.93 -3.88
C GLN A 701 -41.64 -5.80 -2.95
N ILE A 702 -42.56 -5.11 -2.25
CA ILE A 702 -42.21 -4.11 -1.23
C ILE A 702 -41.41 -4.75 -0.08
N SER A 703 -41.82 -5.93 0.37
CA SER A 703 -41.13 -6.66 1.45
C SER A 703 -39.73 -7.11 1.03
N GLU A 704 -39.57 -7.57 -0.21
CA GLU A 704 -38.30 -7.97 -0.82
C GLU A 704 -37.35 -6.78 -1.03
N ALA A 705 -37.89 -5.64 -1.48
CA ALA A 705 -37.13 -4.39 -1.61
C ALA A 705 -36.65 -3.86 -0.25
N GLN A 706 -37.50 -3.92 0.80
CA GLN A 706 -37.12 -3.56 2.16
C GLN A 706 -36.06 -4.50 2.75
N ALA A 707 -36.08 -5.80 2.40
CA ALA A 707 -35.04 -6.75 2.78
C ALA A 707 -33.71 -6.44 2.08
N ARG A 708 -33.73 -6.14 0.77
CA ARG A 708 -32.53 -5.70 0.02
C ARG A 708 -31.92 -4.42 0.60
N ALA A 709 -32.74 -3.41 0.88
CA ALA A 709 -32.28 -2.15 1.46
C ALA A 709 -31.57 -2.37 2.80
N LYS A 710 -32.18 -3.13 3.73
CA LYS A 710 -31.55 -3.48 5.02
C LYS A 710 -30.25 -4.26 4.88
N ALA A 711 -30.15 -5.17 3.91
CA ALA A 711 -28.91 -5.89 3.64
C ALA A 711 -27.80 -4.96 3.10
N GLN A 712 -28.17 -3.99 2.26
CA GLN A 712 -27.27 -2.97 1.74
C GLN A 712 -26.79 -2.00 2.85
N ASP A 713 -27.69 -1.58 3.74
CA ASP A 713 -27.36 -0.74 4.91
C ASP A 713 -26.37 -1.46 5.84
N SER A 714 -26.61 -2.73 6.17
CA SER A 714 -25.69 -3.55 6.97
C SER A 714 -24.31 -3.71 6.31
N LEU A 715 -24.27 -3.91 4.99
CA LEU A 715 -23.01 -3.99 4.23
C LEU A 715 -22.25 -2.65 4.24
N LEU A 716 -22.96 -1.52 4.12
CA LEU A 716 -22.37 -0.18 4.22
C LEU A 716 -21.85 0.11 5.62
N GLN A 717 -22.56 -0.34 6.67
CA GLN A 717 -22.07 -0.25 8.05
C GLN A 717 -20.78 -1.06 8.23
N GLN A 718 -20.76 -2.34 7.81
CA GLN A 718 -19.57 -3.18 7.87
C GLN A 718 -18.38 -2.54 7.14
N LYS A 719 -18.60 -2.00 5.93
CA LYS A 719 -17.53 -1.30 5.18
C LYS A 719 -17.10 0.01 5.85
N GLY A 720 -17.99 0.68 6.56
CA GLY A 720 -17.66 1.81 7.44
C GLY A 720 -16.79 1.41 8.63
N GLU A 721 -17.03 0.25 9.22
CA GLU A 721 -16.26 -0.31 10.34
C GLU A 721 -14.88 -0.83 9.90
N GLU A 722 -14.80 -1.57 8.78
CA GLU A 722 -13.53 -1.91 8.13
C GLU A 722 -12.69 -0.66 7.81
N ASN A 723 -13.32 0.42 7.34
CA ASN A 723 -12.60 1.66 7.05
C ASN A 723 -12.15 2.42 8.31
N LYS A 724 -12.86 2.28 9.45
CA LYS A 724 -12.37 2.78 10.75
C LYS A 724 -11.15 1.97 11.21
N GLN A 725 -11.21 0.64 11.12
CA GLN A 725 -10.12 -0.25 11.52
C GLN A 725 -8.85 0.05 10.72
N LEU A 726 -8.94 0.10 9.39
CA LEU A 726 -7.79 0.41 8.52
C LEU A 726 -7.16 1.79 8.81
N ARG A 727 -7.93 2.77 9.29
CA ARG A 727 -7.39 4.06 9.75
C ARG A 727 -6.65 3.94 11.09
N GLN A 728 -7.16 3.14 12.02
CA GLN A 728 -6.48 2.87 13.30
C GLN A 728 -5.19 2.05 13.07
N ASP A 729 -5.20 1.09 12.15
CA ASP A 729 -4.01 0.32 11.76
C ASP A 729 -2.96 1.22 11.13
N LEU A 730 -3.35 2.05 10.14
CA LEU A 730 -2.45 3.02 9.53
C LEU A 730 -1.85 3.99 10.58
N GLN A 731 -2.64 4.44 11.55
CA GLN A 731 -2.14 5.26 12.66
C GLN A 731 -1.16 4.48 13.55
N ARG A 732 -1.47 3.23 13.94
CA ARG A 732 -0.55 2.36 14.71
C ARG A 732 0.77 2.16 13.98
N THR A 733 0.73 1.84 12.68
CA THR A 733 1.92 1.69 11.84
C THR A 733 2.73 2.99 11.73
N GLN A 734 2.08 4.16 11.60
CA GLN A 734 2.77 5.46 11.63
C GLN A 734 3.47 5.73 12.98
N HIS A 735 2.85 5.38 14.11
CA HIS A 735 3.48 5.53 15.43
C HIS A 735 4.67 4.58 15.59
N LEU A 736 4.57 3.33 15.11
CA LEU A 736 5.67 2.37 15.10
C LEU A 736 6.86 2.86 14.27
N PHE A 737 6.64 3.34 13.04
CA PHE A 737 7.70 3.95 12.23
C PHE A 737 8.32 5.17 12.92
N THR A 738 7.51 6.05 13.51
CA THR A 738 7.99 7.23 14.25
C THR A 738 8.76 6.85 15.52
N SER A 739 8.54 5.64 16.09
CA SER A 739 9.31 5.13 17.21
C SER A 739 10.63 4.50 16.75
N ALA A 740 10.58 3.62 15.75
CA ALA A 740 11.76 2.99 15.16
C ALA A 740 12.75 4.03 14.59
N GLU A 741 12.27 5.14 14.02
CA GLU A 741 13.13 6.23 13.58
C GLU A 741 13.85 6.92 14.74
N ARG A 742 13.18 7.10 15.90
CA ARG A 742 13.80 7.64 17.12
C ARG A 742 14.83 6.68 17.71
N GLU A 743 14.52 5.39 17.75
CA GLU A 743 15.44 4.32 18.16
C GLU A 743 16.71 4.31 17.28
N LEU A 744 16.54 4.41 15.96
CA LEU A 744 17.64 4.50 14.99
C LEU A 744 18.43 5.80 15.10
N ARG A 745 17.81 6.93 15.44
CA ARG A 745 18.52 8.19 15.74
C ARG A 745 19.38 8.03 17.01
N TYR A 746 18.84 7.44 18.08
CA TYR A 746 19.55 7.18 19.34
C TYR A 746 20.73 6.21 19.18
N GLU A 747 20.55 5.06 18.51
CA GLU A 747 21.65 4.11 18.29
C GLU A 747 22.74 4.65 17.35
N ARG A 748 22.41 5.60 16.45
CA ARG A 748 23.41 6.33 15.66
C ARG A 748 24.23 7.29 16.53
N GLU A 749 23.58 8.07 17.39
CA GLU A 749 24.24 8.99 18.33
C GLU A 749 25.17 8.24 19.30
N LYS A 750 24.68 7.17 19.90
CA LYS A 750 25.46 6.22 20.72
C LYS A 750 26.64 5.60 19.96
N ASN A 751 26.50 5.30 18.67
CA ASN A 751 27.61 4.83 17.84
C ASN A 751 28.65 5.93 17.56
N LEU A 752 28.24 7.20 17.44
CA LEU A 752 29.17 8.32 17.32
C LEU A 752 29.95 8.55 18.63
N ASP A 753 29.30 8.43 19.79
CA ASP A 753 29.98 8.53 21.09
C ASP A 753 30.93 7.36 21.37
N LEU A 754 30.57 6.13 20.97
CA LEU A 754 31.49 4.99 21.01
C LEU A 754 32.70 5.20 20.09
N LYS A 755 32.51 5.79 18.91
CA LYS A 755 33.63 6.17 18.02
C LYS A 755 34.52 7.25 18.64
N ARG A 756 33.93 8.29 19.25
CA ARG A 756 34.66 9.34 20.00
C ARG A 756 35.49 8.73 21.13
N HIS A 757 34.91 7.84 21.94
CA HIS A 757 35.62 7.14 23.02
C HIS A 757 36.75 6.24 22.51
N ASN A 758 36.54 5.50 21.42
CA ASN A 758 37.60 4.69 20.81
C ASN A 758 38.75 5.56 20.27
N ALA A 759 38.45 6.69 19.62
CA ALA A 759 39.48 7.63 19.15
C ALA A 759 40.30 8.22 20.32
N LEU A 760 39.65 8.55 21.45
CA LEU A 760 40.35 8.98 22.67
C LEU A 760 41.21 7.86 23.27
N LEU A 761 40.75 6.62 23.25
CA LEU A 761 41.52 5.46 23.74
C LEU A 761 42.75 5.14 22.87
N GLU A 762 42.65 5.25 21.55
CA GLU A 762 43.83 5.15 20.67
C GLU A 762 44.80 6.31 20.92
N GLN A 763 44.30 7.54 21.11
CA GLN A 763 45.15 8.67 21.46
C GLN A 763 45.85 8.49 22.83
N GLU A 764 45.20 7.85 23.82
CA GLU A 764 45.84 7.48 25.08
C GLU A 764 46.86 6.35 24.95
N LYS A 765 46.61 5.34 24.11
CA LYS A 765 47.60 4.30 23.78
C LYS A 765 48.87 4.91 23.19
N ILE A 766 48.71 5.79 22.20
CA ILE A 766 49.83 6.51 21.55
C ILE A 766 50.55 7.44 22.55
N LYS A 767 49.82 8.03 23.50
CA LYS A 767 50.39 8.89 24.56
C LYS A 767 51.06 8.15 25.71
N LYS A 768 50.96 6.82 25.82
CA LYS A 768 51.72 6.02 26.80
C LYS A 768 53.05 5.59 26.20
N PRO A 769 54.20 6.19 26.60
CA PRO A 769 55.49 5.66 26.20
C PRO A 769 55.64 4.27 26.81
N TYR A 770 56.32 3.36 26.10
CA TYR A 770 56.83 2.15 26.72
C TYR A 770 57.74 2.54 27.89
N VAL A 771 57.29 2.30 29.12
CA VAL A 771 58.16 2.36 30.30
C VAL A 771 59.08 1.15 30.21
N SER A 772 60.25 1.36 29.61
CA SER A 772 61.32 0.38 29.54
C SER A 772 61.65 -0.14 30.93
N ALA A 773 61.72 -1.46 31.07
CA ALA A 773 62.17 -2.08 32.32
C ALA A 773 63.56 -1.55 32.71
N PRO A 774 63.84 -1.35 34.01
CA PRO A 774 65.12 -0.79 34.44
C PRO A 774 66.26 -1.78 34.21
N ASP A 775 67.25 -1.39 33.42
CA ASP A 775 68.49 -2.15 33.23
C ASP A 775 69.20 -2.40 34.56
N SER A 776 69.45 -3.67 34.87
CA SER A 776 70.17 -4.08 36.08
C SER A 776 71.69 -3.83 35.93
N CYS A 777 72.11 -2.58 36.06
CA CYS A 777 73.52 -2.20 36.01
C CYS A 777 74.25 -2.67 37.28
N VAL A 778 74.98 -3.79 37.17
CA VAL A 778 75.78 -4.35 38.27
C VAL A 778 77.06 -3.52 38.48
N GLN A 779 77.22 -2.99 39.70
CA GLN A 779 78.49 -2.47 40.21
C GLN A 779 78.82 -3.08 41.58
N ASN A 780 79.32 -4.31 41.56
CA ASN A 780 80.38 -4.89 42.42
C ASN A 780 80.55 -6.38 42.09
#